data_AF-A0A448V782-F1
#
_entry.id   AF-A0A448V782-F1
#
_cell.length_a   1.000
_cell.length_b   1.000
_cell.length_c   1.000
_cell.angle_alpha   90.00
_cell.angle_beta   90.00
_cell.angle_gamma   90.00
#
_symmetry.space_group_name_H-M   'P 1'
#
loop_
_entity.id
_entity.type
_entity.pdbx_description
1 polymer ?
#
loop_
_entity_poly.entity_id
_entity_poly.type
_entity_poly.pdbx_seq_one_letter_code
_entity_poly.pdbx_strand_id
1 'polypeptide(L)'
;MRTPSWLTTLYCFILLSSIYVALPNLFSPEQVKNAQFLPNTRVTLGLDLQGGSSLLLEVDSKTLKRDQLHIVLANVRNTLREKQIPTSSVRIIENSVVAVISDPLQTEKALSALKTLITPIHNSFGTTTHDIAISSQNETIRVILTEAGMKDRISNAIEQSLEIIRRRIDQVGVTEPAIQKVGTDRIMVQLPGLQDPKQLRDLLGTTAKMSFHLVPSNVDINTPPPGVSILPGYTDETQRYAIYDQIALDGNVLKDARAGFDPQMPGRSIISFTMNSAGAKIFAEITRQNINRPFAIVLDNKVLTAPTINSVIPNGQGQITGNFDPKEASTLAALLRAGSLPAPLTVIEERTVGPNLGADAIRMGLYTGIVGFVLVTIFIFLLYRVWGIIANIALALHTILTFAALSLLGATLTLPGIAGIILGIGIAVDANILINERIREESRKGVSAFAALDRGFKHAFATIVDANVTAIIATILLFWFGTGPVRGFAVTMLLGIIISMFTNITIVRIMMIWAIRKWKIKTLHLHSVFNIIPQSTSFHFMKARFVGIGVSIVLSLASVFLFFKPGLNFGIDFIGGSQMSITTKAPANLATLRSKLSTLNIGEITLQNIDNANTVLIRMQKQSGSEAQQSVAIDKVKAAVHTIYPDATFDQIEVVGPKISGELATAAFTAVILAAIAMSLYIWLRFEWFFAVGAIVTLILDTTKMIGFFALFQFDFNLTAIAALLTIVGYSINDKVVVYDRMRENMRLYKKMQLRELIDLSINQVLVRCLFTSATTVLAMLPMAIWGGSAVHNFAVPMVFGIIIATSSSIFIAAPILLLLGNWWQERNNRKNTQ
;
A
#
# COMPACT_ATOMS: atom_id res chain seq x y z
N MET A 1 -38.17 -11.87 -25.14
CA MET A 1 -36.70 -11.81 -25.04
C MET A 1 -36.20 -13.03 -24.27
N ARG A 2 -35.51 -13.94 -24.95
CA ARG A 2 -34.85 -15.10 -24.34
C ARG A 2 -33.36 -14.74 -24.26
N THR A 3 -32.78 -14.76 -23.06
CA THR A 3 -31.33 -14.87 -22.96
C THR A 3 -30.94 -16.13 -23.73
N PRO A 4 -30.00 -16.05 -24.68
CA PRO A 4 -29.63 -17.21 -25.46
C PRO A 4 -29.10 -18.30 -24.53
N SER A 5 -29.42 -19.56 -24.81
CA SER A 5 -29.16 -20.69 -23.91
C SER A 5 -27.66 -20.84 -23.59
N TRP A 6 -26.79 -20.60 -24.58
CA TRP A 6 -25.34 -20.64 -24.37
C TRP A 6 -24.86 -19.62 -23.32
N LEU A 7 -25.48 -18.44 -23.28
CA LEU A 7 -25.10 -17.38 -22.35
C LEU A 7 -25.55 -17.72 -20.93
N THR A 8 -26.73 -18.33 -20.76
CA THR A 8 -27.16 -18.86 -19.47
C THR A 8 -26.27 -20.00 -18.98
N THR A 9 -25.80 -20.88 -19.88
CA THR A 9 -24.84 -21.93 -19.55
C THR A 9 -23.50 -21.34 -19.11
N LEU A 10 -23.00 -20.31 -19.82
CA LEU A 10 -21.78 -19.60 -19.46
C LEU A 10 -21.88 -18.99 -18.05
N TYR A 11 -22.98 -18.31 -17.73
CA TYR A 11 -23.16 -17.74 -16.40
C TYR A 11 -23.26 -18.80 -15.31
N CYS A 12 -23.95 -19.91 -15.56
CA CYS A 12 -23.97 -21.03 -14.62
C CYS A 12 -22.57 -21.60 -14.39
N PHE A 13 -21.77 -21.73 -15.45
CA PHE A 13 -20.38 -22.17 -15.35
C PHE A 13 -19.53 -21.19 -14.52
N ILE A 14 -19.66 -19.88 -14.76
CA ILE A 14 -18.96 -18.84 -13.97
C ILE A 14 -19.35 -18.95 -12.49
N LEU A 15 -20.65 -19.10 -12.17
CA LEU A 15 -21.10 -19.22 -10.79
C LEU A 15 -20.59 -20.50 -10.11
N LEU A 16 -20.71 -21.66 -10.78
CA LEU A 16 -20.28 -22.93 -10.22
C LEU A 16 -18.75 -22.98 -10.03
N SER A 17 -17.98 -22.51 -11.01
CA SER A 17 -16.52 -22.41 -10.89
C SER A 17 -16.11 -21.45 -9.78
N SER A 18 -16.80 -20.32 -9.63
CA SER A 18 -16.50 -19.36 -8.56
C SER A 18 -16.83 -19.91 -7.17
N ILE A 19 -17.95 -20.62 -7.03
CA ILE A 19 -18.29 -21.33 -5.78
C ILE A 19 -17.20 -22.35 -5.47
N TYR A 20 -16.80 -23.16 -6.46
CA TYR A 20 -15.74 -24.17 -6.30
C TYR A 20 -14.40 -23.57 -5.86
N VAL A 21 -14.01 -22.45 -6.46
CA VAL A 21 -12.79 -21.70 -6.11
C VAL A 21 -12.89 -21.05 -4.73
N ALA A 22 -14.07 -20.62 -4.29
CA ALA A 22 -14.27 -19.99 -2.99
C ALA A 22 -14.35 -21.01 -1.83
N LEU A 23 -14.72 -22.27 -2.10
CA LEU A 23 -14.91 -23.32 -1.09
C LEU A 23 -13.72 -23.50 -0.12
N PRO A 24 -12.43 -23.51 -0.56
CA PRO A 24 -11.28 -23.66 0.34
C PRO A 24 -11.21 -22.61 1.45
N ASN A 25 -11.80 -21.43 1.26
CA ASN A 25 -11.79 -20.34 2.25
C ASN A 25 -12.71 -20.62 3.45
N LEU A 26 -13.60 -21.62 3.38
CA LEU A 26 -14.49 -22.01 4.48
C LEU A 26 -13.86 -23.02 5.45
N PHE A 27 -12.71 -23.60 5.10
CA PHE A 27 -12.07 -24.67 5.86
C PHE A 27 -10.75 -24.20 6.51
N SER A 28 -10.27 -24.89 7.55
CA SER A 28 -8.95 -24.62 8.15
C SER A 28 -7.79 -25.09 7.26
N PRO A 29 -6.57 -24.50 7.35
CA PRO A 29 -5.44 -24.84 6.46
C PRO A 29 -5.14 -26.34 6.38
N GLU A 30 -5.21 -27.03 7.51
CA GLU A 30 -4.99 -28.48 7.61
C GLU A 30 -6.07 -29.29 6.86
N GLN A 31 -7.33 -28.85 6.91
CA GLN A 31 -8.44 -29.52 6.22
C GLN A 31 -8.33 -29.42 4.70
N VAL A 32 -7.84 -28.30 4.15
CA VAL A 32 -7.65 -28.18 2.68
C VAL A 32 -6.44 -28.97 2.22
N LYS A 33 -5.33 -28.95 2.98
CA LYS A 33 -4.13 -29.72 2.61
C LYS A 33 -4.40 -31.23 2.54
N ASN A 34 -5.35 -31.72 3.33
CA ASN A 34 -5.76 -33.12 3.34
C ASN A 34 -6.83 -33.47 2.29
N ALA A 35 -7.45 -32.48 1.64
CA ALA A 35 -8.52 -32.69 0.68
C ALA A 35 -7.99 -32.63 -0.78
N GLN A 36 -7.78 -33.80 -1.40
CA GLN A 36 -7.29 -33.89 -2.80
C GLN A 36 -8.21 -33.22 -3.85
N PHE A 37 -9.49 -33.02 -3.54
CA PHE A 37 -10.48 -32.45 -4.46
C PHE A 37 -10.65 -30.92 -4.31
N LEU A 38 -10.01 -30.28 -3.33
CA LEU A 38 -10.12 -28.82 -3.15
C LEU A 38 -8.95 -28.11 -3.83
N PRO A 39 -9.18 -26.94 -4.47
CA PRO A 39 -8.08 -26.10 -4.92
C PRO A 39 -7.22 -25.66 -3.71
N ASN A 40 -5.90 -25.71 -3.85
CA ASN A 40 -4.95 -25.33 -2.79
C ASN A 40 -4.84 -23.80 -2.60
N THR A 41 -5.48 -23.02 -3.47
CA THR A 41 -5.42 -21.56 -3.45
C THR A 41 -6.49 -20.98 -2.55
N ARG A 42 -6.08 -20.28 -1.50
CA ARG A 42 -6.94 -19.48 -0.62
C ARG A 42 -6.71 -18.00 -0.85
N VAL A 43 -7.58 -17.17 -0.28
CA VAL A 43 -7.28 -15.75 -0.11
C VAL A 43 -6.00 -15.60 0.70
N THR A 44 -5.02 -14.89 0.13
CA THR A 44 -3.79 -14.51 0.84
C THR A 44 -4.17 -13.45 1.87
N LEU A 45 -3.76 -13.65 3.12
CA LEU A 45 -4.05 -12.70 4.19
C LEU A 45 -2.88 -11.71 4.32
N GLY A 46 -3.18 -10.45 4.59
CA GLY A 46 -2.19 -9.41 4.84
C GLY A 46 -1.53 -9.57 6.21
N LEU A 47 -0.40 -8.90 6.42
CA LEU A 47 0.33 -8.93 7.69
C LEU A 47 -0.49 -8.37 8.86
N ASP A 48 -1.40 -7.45 8.57
CA ASP A 48 -2.36 -6.92 9.54
C ASP A 48 -3.37 -7.96 10.02
N LEU A 49 -3.53 -9.07 9.30
CA LEU A 49 -4.38 -10.20 9.67
C LEU A 49 -3.58 -11.43 10.14
N GLN A 50 -2.43 -11.72 9.52
CA GLN A 50 -1.59 -12.88 9.86
C GLN A 50 -0.67 -12.62 11.07
N GLY A 51 -0.39 -11.35 11.38
CA GLY A 51 0.75 -10.97 12.20
C GLY A 51 2.07 -11.16 11.45
N GLY A 52 3.11 -10.43 11.85
CA GLY A 52 4.42 -10.47 11.20
C GLY A 52 5.11 -9.11 11.14
N SER A 53 6.22 -9.05 10.41
CA SER A 53 7.00 -7.83 10.20
C SER A 53 7.10 -7.46 8.72
N SER A 54 6.88 -6.19 8.41
CA SER A 54 7.07 -5.55 7.11
C SER A 54 8.20 -4.54 7.21
N LEU A 55 9.19 -4.64 6.33
CA LEU A 55 10.28 -3.69 6.19
C LEU A 55 10.25 -3.10 4.78
N LEU A 56 10.32 -1.77 4.68
CA LEU A 56 10.60 -1.09 3.42
C LEU A 56 12.06 -0.66 3.44
N LEU A 57 12.82 -1.22 2.51
CA LEU A 57 14.24 -1.01 2.34
C LEU A 57 14.47 -0.10 1.15
N GLU A 58 15.28 0.95 1.29
CA GLU A 58 15.72 1.80 0.20
C GLU A 58 17.19 1.54 -0.13
N VAL A 59 17.51 1.46 -1.41
CA VAL A 59 18.90 1.40 -1.88
C VAL A 59 19.59 2.74 -1.60
N ASP A 60 20.71 2.72 -0.87
CA ASP A 60 21.51 3.92 -0.68
C ASP A 60 22.18 4.34 -1.99
N SER A 61 21.47 5.20 -2.73
CA SER A 61 21.90 5.74 -4.02
C SER A 61 23.18 6.57 -3.92
N LYS A 62 23.46 7.18 -2.76
CA LYS A 62 24.68 7.98 -2.56
C LYS A 62 25.90 7.07 -2.46
N THR A 63 25.79 6.01 -1.66
CA THR A 63 26.85 5.02 -1.52
C THR A 63 27.04 4.26 -2.83
N LEU A 64 25.95 3.83 -3.49
CA LEU A 64 26.04 3.19 -4.81
C LEU A 64 26.74 4.09 -5.83
N LYS A 65 26.37 5.37 -5.92
CA LYS A 65 27.01 6.32 -6.85
C LYS A 65 28.50 6.46 -6.56
N ARG A 66 28.88 6.60 -5.30
CA ARG A 66 30.30 6.69 -4.89
C ARG A 66 31.06 5.44 -5.33
N ASP A 67 30.52 4.27 -5.06
CA ASP A 67 31.17 3.00 -5.39
C ASP A 67 31.28 2.80 -6.92
N GLN A 68 30.26 3.21 -7.68
CA GLN A 68 30.31 3.22 -9.15
C GLN A 68 31.35 4.20 -9.69
N LEU A 69 31.52 5.39 -9.09
CA LEU A 69 32.58 6.32 -9.48
C LEU A 69 33.98 5.73 -9.24
N HIS A 70 34.17 4.95 -8.17
CA HIS A 70 35.44 4.23 -7.94
C HIS A 70 35.69 3.12 -8.97
N ILE A 71 34.65 2.39 -9.38
CA ILE A 71 34.74 1.39 -10.46
C ILE A 71 35.12 2.08 -11.79
N VAL A 72 34.44 3.18 -12.13
CA VAL A 72 34.77 3.96 -13.33
C VAL A 72 36.19 4.51 -13.25
N LEU A 73 36.64 5.01 -12.10
CA LEU A 73 38.01 5.46 -11.87
C LEU A 73 39.04 4.35 -12.15
N ALA A 74 38.80 3.15 -11.63
CA ALA A 74 39.66 1.99 -11.85
C ALA A 74 39.70 1.59 -13.32
N ASN A 75 38.54 1.52 -13.98
CA ASN A 75 38.45 1.21 -15.41
C ASN A 75 39.18 2.24 -16.26
N VAL A 76 38.97 3.53 -16.01
CA VAL A 76 39.67 4.62 -16.71
C VAL A 76 41.19 4.47 -16.52
N ARG A 77 41.68 4.23 -15.30
CA ARG A 77 43.11 4.02 -15.03
C ARG A 77 43.67 2.80 -15.78
N ASN A 78 42.97 1.67 -15.74
CA ASN A 78 43.39 0.44 -16.37
C ASN A 78 43.43 0.58 -17.90
N THR A 79 42.38 1.11 -18.51
CA THR A 79 42.33 1.34 -19.96
C THR A 79 43.44 2.29 -20.43
N LEU A 80 43.70 3.38 -19.70
CA LEU A 80 44.79 4.30 -20.04
C LEU A 80 46.17 3.66 -19.88
N ARG A 81 46.37 2.83 -18.84
CA ARG A 81 47.62 2.09 -18.62
C ARG A 81 47.87 1.01 -19.69
N GLU A 82 46.86 0.23 -20.04
CA GLU A 82 46.94 -0.79 -21.10
C GLU A 82 47.29 -0.18 -22.46
N LYS A 83 46.77 1.01 -22.75
CA LYS A 83 47.08 1.77 -23.97
C LYS A 83 48.36 2.60 -23.86
N GLN A 84 49.08 2.50 -22.75
CA GLN A 84 50.35 3.18 -22.47
C GLN A 84 50.27 4.71 -22.59
N ILE A 85 49.16 5.31 -22.17
CA ILE A 85 48.94 6.76 -22.23
C ILE A 85 49.42 7.40 -20.91
N PRO A 86 50.40 8.32 -20.92
CA PRO A 86 50.88 8.98 -19.72
C PRO A 86 49.81 9.95 -19.18
N THR A 87 49.51 9.81 -17.88
CA THR A 87 48.53 10.65 -17.18
C THR A 87 49.18 11.36 -16.00
N SER A 88 48.90 12.66 -15.87
CA SER A 88 49.41 13.48 -14.76
C SER A 88 48.60 13.21 -13.49
N SER A 89 47.29 13.03 -13.62
CA SER A 89 46.44 12.57 -12.52
C SER A 89 45.15 11.96 -13.04
N VAL A 90 44.62 10.96 -12.33
CA VAL A 90 43.26 10.46 -12.53
C VAL A 90 42.60 10.41 -11.16
N ARG A 91 41.60 11.26 -10.95
CA ARG A 91 40.93 11.43 -9.65
C ARG A 91 39.44 11.68 -9.81
N ILE A 92 38.69 11.41 -8.74
CA ILE A 92 37.27 11.77 -8.66
C ILE A 92 37.19 13.24 -8.21
N ILE A 93 36.47 14.06 -8.95
CA ILE A 93 36.13 15.43 -8.60
C ILE A 93 34.61 15.54 -8.61
N GLU A 94 34.03 15.78 -7.43
CA GLU A 94 32.58 15.82 -7.18
C GLU A 94 31.87 14.54 -7.66
N ASN A 95 31.23 14.60 -8.84
CA ASN A 95 30.43 13.52 -9.43
C ASN A 95 31.01 13.02 -10.76
N SER A 96 32.30 13.28 -11.01
CA SER A 96 32.96 12.94 -12.26
C SER A 96 34.36 12.39 -12.03
N VAL A 97 34.78 11.48 -12.90
CA VAL A 97 36.18 11.06 -12.97
C VAL A 97 36.88 12.00 -13.95
N VAL A 98 37.94 12.67 -13.49
CA VAL A 98 38.74 13.58 -14.29
C VAL A 98 40.13 12.97 -14.49
N ALA A 99 40.49 12.75 -15.75
CA ALA A 99 41.81 12.33 -16.17
C ALA A 99 42.53 13.52 -16.84
N VAL A 100 43.71 13.86 -16.33
CA VAL A 100 44.59 14.88 -16.92
C VAL A 100 45.68 14.15 -17.70
N ILE A 101 45.70 14.35 -19.01
CA ILE A 101 46.64 13.70 -19.92
C ILE A 101 47.93 14.53 -19.94
N SER A 102 49.10 13.88 -19.81
CA SER A 102 50.39 14.60 -19.75
C SER A 102 50.85 15.12 -21.10
N ASP A 103 50.38 14.51 -22.20
CA ASP A 103 50.72 14.87 -23.57
C ASP A 103 49.45 15.27 -24.35
N PRO A 104 49.30 16.56 -24.74
CA PRO A 104 48.13 17.06 -25.47
C PRO A 104 47.84 16.32 -26.78
N LEU A 105 48.87 15.80 -27.47
CA LEU A 105 48.73 15.08 -28.74
C LEU A 105 48.06 13.72 -28.58
N GLN A 106 48.06 13.16 -27.36
CA GLN A 106 47.46 11.86 -27.06
C GLN A 106 46.02 11.96 -26.56
N THR A 107 45.49 13.17 -26.41
CA THR A 107 44.14 13.41 -25.88
C THR A 107 43.06 12.76 -26.77
N GLU A 108 43.16 12.84 -28.09
CA GLU A 108 42.20 12.20 -29.01
C GLU A 108 42.27 10.67 -28.95
N LYS A 109 43.48 10.12 -28.80
CA LYS A 109 43.70 8.68 -28.62
C LYS A 109 43.13 8.19 -27.29
N ALA A 110 43.31 8.96 -26.22
CA ALA A 110 42.74 8.71 -24.91
C ALA A 110 41.21 8.76 -24.93
N LEU A 111 40.63 9.77 -25.59
CA LEU A 111 39.19 9.92 -25.76
C LEU A 111 38.58 8.74 -26.52
N SER A 112 39.24 8.29 -27.60
CA SER A 112 38.80 7.13 -28.38
C SER A 112 38.87 5.83 -27.58
N ALA A 113 39.93 5.64 -26.78
CA ALA A 113 40.06 4.50 -25.88
C ALA A 113 38.95 4.51 -24.81
N LEU A 114 38.69 5.65 -24.18
CA LEU A 114 37.68 5.76 -23.13
C LEU A 114 36.24 5.67 -23.66
N LYS A 115 35.96 6.07 -24.91
CA LYS A 115 34.66 5.86 -25.56
C LYS A 115 34.25 4.39 -25.63
N THR A 116 35.20 3.46 -25.60
CA THR A 116 34.89 2.01 -25.55
C THR A 116 34.26 1.56 -24.23
N LEU A 117 34.35 2.38 -23.18
CA LEU A 117 33.71 2.13 -21.88
C LEU A 117 32.23 2.52 -21.86
N ILE A 118 31.74 3.22 -22.88
CA ILE A 118 30.34 3.64 -22.97
C ILE A 118 29.48 2.43 -23.33
N THR A 119 28.54 2.10 -22.45
CA THR A 119 27.59 1.01 -22.66
C THR A 119 26.24 1.59 -23.12
N PRO A 120 25.67 1.11 -24.24
CA PRO A 120 24.34 1.55 -24.68
C PRO A 120 23.25 0.96 -23.78
N ILE A 121 22.39 1.82 -23.26
CA ILE A 121 21.18 1.48 -22.50
C ILE A 121 19.99 1.58 -23.44
N HIS A 122 19.29 0.46 -23.62
CA HIS A 122 18.09 0.39 -24.43
C HIS A 122 16.87 0.63 -23.54
N ASN A 123 16.17 1.75 -23.75
CA ASN A 123 14.91 1.99 -23.07
C ASN A 123 13.76 1.21 -23.72
N SER A 124 12.70 0.91 -22.97
CA SER A 124 11.50 0.20 -23.46
C SER A 124 10.78 0.90 -24.63
N PHE A 125 11.12 2.16 -24.91
CA PHE A 125 10.62 2.96 -26.03
C PHE A 125 11.58 3.00 -27.25
N GLY A 126 12.63 2.17 -27.27
CA GLY A 126 13.56 2.03 -28.41
C GLY A 126 14.58 3.17 -28.56
N THR A 127 14.66 4.10 -27.60
CA THR A 127 15.72 5.12 -27.55
C THR A 127 16.98 4.57 -26.89
N THR A 128 18.12 4.71 -27.56
CA THR A 128 19.43 4.38 -27.02
C THR A 128 19.97 5.58 -26.23
N THR A 129 20.23 5.35 -24.94
CA THR A 129 20.95 6.30 -24.08
C THR A 129 22.27 5.69 -23.64
N HIS A 130 23.16 6.49 -23.07
CA HIS A 130 24.49 6.02 -22.63
C HIS A 130 24.58 6.02 -21.11
N ASP A 131 25.24 5.02 -20.55
CA ASP A 131 25.44 4.91 -19.10
C ASP A 131 26.41 5.98 -18.55
N ILE A 132 27.36 6.40 -19.40
CA ILE A 132 28.40 7.39 -19.10
C ILE A 132 28.48 8.42 -20.22
N ALA A 133 28.62 9.69 -19.85
CA ALA A 133 28.95 10.78 -20.76
C ALA A 133 30.44 11.14 -20.60
N ILE A 134 31.16 11.21 -21.73
CA ILE A 134 32.57 11.59 -21.77
C ILE A 134 32.69 12.91 -22.51
N SER A 135 33.27 13.91 -21.87
CA SER A 135 33.62 15.19 -22.48
C SER A 135 35.12 15.45 -22.34
N SER A 136 35.68 16.22 -23.27
CA SER A 136 37.09 16.59 -23.24
C SER A 136 37.20 18.10 -23.39
N GLN A 137 38.05 18.71 -22.56
CA GLN A 137 38.38 20.13 -22.61
C GLN A 137 39.90 20.25 -22.45
N ASN A 138 40.59 20.65 -23.53
CA ASN A 138 42.05 20.68 -23.62
C ASN A 138 42.67 19.35 -23.17
N GLU A 139 43.55 19.37 -22.17
CA GLU A 139 44.27 18.21 -21.61
C GLU A 139 43.44 17.39 -20.60
N THR A 140 42.19 17.80 -20.34
CA THR A 140 41.33 17.18 -19.32
C THR A 140 40.19 16.41 -19.96
N ILE A 141 40.08 15.13 -19.62
CA ILE A 141 38.95 14.27 -20.00
C ILE A 141 38.08 14.07 -18.76
N ARG A 142 36.79 14.40 -18.89
CA ARG A 142 35.79 14.28 -17.84
C ARG A 142 34.80 13.18 -18.18
N VAL A 143 34.62 12.26 -17.25
CA VAL A 143 33.72 11.11 -17.36
C VAL A 143 32.64 11.26 -16.30
N ILE A 144 31.38 11.35 -16.72
CA ILE A 144 30.21 11.62 -15.88
C ILE A 144 29.22 10.46 -15.98
N LEU A 145 28.71 9.98 -14.85
CA LEU A 145 27.60 9.03 -14.83
C LEU A 145 26.30 9.75 -15.22
N THR A 146 25.62 9.30 -16.26
CA THR A 146 24.36 9.92 -16.70
C THR A 146 23.21 9.56 -15.74
N GLU A 147 22.14 10.35 -15.73
CA GLU A 147 20.96 10.01 -14.93
C GLU A 147 20.30 8.70 -15.38
N ALA A 148 20.27 8.44 -16.70
CA ALA A 148 19.76 7.20 -17.26
C ALA A 148 20.61 6.00 -16.80
N GLY A 149 21.95 6.14 -16.82
CA GLY A 149 22.88 5.13 -16.32
C GLY A 149 22.73 4.87 -14.83
N MET A 150 22.50 5.91 -14.02
CA MET A 150 22.23 5.73 -12.60
C MET A 150 20.91 5.00 -12.34
N LYS A 151 19.84 5.34 -13.06
CA LYS A 151 18.54 4.64 -12.93
C LYS A 151 18.63 3.17 -13.30
N ASP A 152 19.32 2.84 -14.39
CA ASP A 152 19.56 1.47 -14.81
C ASP A 152 20.35 0.68 -13.75
N ARG A 153 21.46 1.25 -13.25
CA ARG A 153 22.29 0.64 -12.20
C ARG A 153 21.53 0.44 -10.89
N ILE A 154 20.67 1.39 -10.49
CA ILE A 154 19.80 1.23 -9.31
C ILE A 154 18.80 0.09 -9.55
N SER A 155 18.17 0.01 -10.73
CA SER A 155 17.24 -1.08 -11.05
C SER A 155 17.92 -2.44 -11.01
N ASN A 156 19.12 -2.55 -11.59
CA ASN A 156 19.93 -3.77 -11.56
C ASN A 156 20.35 -4.13 -10.12
N ALA A 157 20.73 -3.14 -9.32
CA ALA A 157 21.06 -3.34 -7.90
C ALA A 157 19.86 -3.87 -7.11
N ILE A 158 18.65 -3.42 -7.39
CA ILE A 158 17.43 -3.94 -6.77
C ILE A 158 17.17 -5.38 -7.20
N GLU A 159 17.24 -5.69 -8.49
CA GLU A 159 17.00 -7.05 -9.00
C GLU A 159 17.96 -8.05 -8.38
N GLN A 160 19.24 -7.69 -8.25
CA GLN A 160 20.23 -8.50 -7.54
C GLN A 160 19.93 -8.57 -6.04
N SER A 161 19.57 -7.45 -5.41
CA SER A 161 19.23 -7.42 -3.98
C SER A 161 18.00 -8.26 -3.66
N LEU A 162 17.00 -8.35 -4.54
CA LEU A 162 15.82 -9.20 -4.34
C LEU A 162 16.20 -10.68 -4.18
N GLU A 163 17.09 -11.17 -5.02
CA GLU A 163 17.57 -12.57 -4.97
C GLU A 163 18.42 -12.82 -3.71
N ILE A 164 19.28 -11.86 -3.33
CA ILE A 164 20.09 -11.97 -2.11
C ILE A 164 19.20 -11.93 -0.86
N ILE A 165 18.23 -11.01 -0.79
CA ILE A 165 17.26 -10.92 0.29
C ILE A 165 16.46 -12.22 0.41
N ARG A 166 16.02 -12.79 -0.72
CA ARG A 166 15.32 -14.08 -0.74
C ARG A 166 16.19 -15.17 -0.11
N ARG A 167 17.43 -15.34 -0.56
CA ARG A 167 18.37 -16.33 0.01
C ARG A 167 18.64 -16.10 1.49
N ARG A 168 18.74 -14.84 1.93
CA ARG A 168 18.94 -14.44 3.33
C ARG A 168 17.75 -14.83 4.19
N ILE A 169 16.53 -14.58 3.71
CA ILE A 169 15.29 -14.94 4.42
C ILE A 169 15.11 -16.47 4.47
N ASP A 170 15.47 -17.19 3.40
CA ASP A 170 15.43 -18.65 3.37
C ASP A 170 16.31 -19.26 4.48
N GLN A 171 17.40 -18.59 4.89
CA GLN A 171 18.23 -19.03 6.02
C GLN A 171 17.55 -18.88 7.38
N VAL A 172 16.61 -17.94 7.50
CA VAL A 172 15.85 -17.71 8.74
C VAL A 172 14.72 -18.75 8.89
N GLY A 173 14.36 -19.45 7.80
CA GLY A 173 13.37 -20.52 7.81
C GLY A 173 11.92 -20.01 7.89
N VAL A 174 11.67 -18.76 7.46
CA VAL A 174 10.32 -18.18 7.44
C VAL A 174 9.52 -18.77 6.27
N THR A 175 8.30 -19.21 6.55
CA THR A 175 7.38 -19.75 5.52
C THR A 175 6.71 -18.61 4.76
N GLU A 176 6.80 -18.65 3.43
CA GLU A 176 6.11 -17.75 2.49
C GLU A 176 6.44 -16.25 2.62
N PRO A 177 7.72 -15.84 2.49
CA PRO A 177 8.07 -14.44 2.49
C PRO A 177 7.59 -13.72 1.22
N ALA A 178 6.95 -12.56 1.39
CA ALA A 178 6.57 -11.69 0.28
C ALA A 178 7.63 -10.60 0.09
N ILE A 179 8.42 -10.72 -0.98
CA ILE A 179 9.51 -9.80 -1.32
C ILE A 179 9.17 -9.16 -2.67
N GLN A 180 8.97 -7.84 -2.69
CA GLN A 180 8.50 -7.12 -3.88
C GLN A 180 9.27 -5.82 -4.07
N LYS A 181 9.58 -5.48 -5.33
CA LYS A 181 10.09 -4.16 -5.69
C LYS A 181 8.97 -3.12 -5.55
N VAL A 182 9.26 -2.01 -4.88
CA VAL A 182 8.34 -0.87 -4.76
C VAL A 182 9.02 0.35 -5.38
N GLY A 183 8.38 0.95 -6.38
CA GLY A 183 8.97 2.08 -7.10
C GLY A 183 10.26 1.70 -7.86
N THR A 184 11.21 2.62 -7.90
CA THR A 184 12.45 2.48 -8.67
C THR A 184 13.68 2.12 -7.84
N ASP A 185 13.65 2.33 -6.53
CA ASP A 185 14.80 2.30 -5.60
C ASP A 185 14.51 1.53 -4.29
N ARG A 186 13.33 0.90 -4.13
CA ARG A 186 12.92 0.25 -2.88
C ARG A 186 12.51 -1.21 -3.01
N ILE A 187 12.64 -1.91 -1.90
CA ILE A 187 12.24 -3.31 -1.73
C ILE A 187 11.38 -3.41 -0.48
N MET A 188 10.16 -3.90 -0.64
CA MET A 188 9.27 -4.26 0.46
C MET A 188 9.47 -5.74 0.79
N VAL A 189 9.73 -6.02 2.06
CA VAL A 189 9.91 -7.36 2.60
C VAL A 189 8.86 -7.59 3.67
N GLN A 190 8.05 -8.62 3.49
CA GLN A 190 6.94 -8.98 4.38
C GLN A 190 7.12 -10.42 4.85
N LEU A 191 7.25 -10.59 6.17
CA LEU A 191 7.48 -11.88 6.81
C LEU A 191 6.34 -12.19 7.79
N PRO A 192 5.38 -13.05 7.41
CA PRO A 192 4.33 -13.50 8.29
C PRO A 192 4.88 -14.22 9.53
N GLY A 193 4.29 -13.98 10.69
CA GLY A 193 4.61 -14.69 11.94
C GLY A 193 5.93 -14.30 12.64
N LEU A 194 6.77 -13.45 12.03
CA LEU A 194 7.97 -12.92 12.69
C LEU A 194 7.63 -11.73 13.60
N GLN A 195 8.01 -11.80 14.88
CA GLN A 195 7.64 -10.80 15.89
C GLN A 195 8.74 -9.78 16.23
N ASP A 196 10.01 -10.15 16.05
CA ASP A 196 11.14 -9.26 16.31
C ASP A 196 11.88 -8.95 15.00
N PRO A 197 11.67 -7.75 14.42
CA PRO A 197 12.33 -7.35 13.18
C PRO A 197 13.80 -6.99 13.40
N LYS A 198 14.32 -6.91 14.64
CA LYS A 198 15.70 -6.46 14.89
C LYS A 198 16.74 -7.35 14.21
N GLN A 199 16.65 -8.66 14.43
CA GLN A 199 17.56 -9.62 13.81
C GLN A 199 17.44 -9.59 12.27
N LEU A 200 16.22 -9.39 11.76
CA LEU A 200 15.97 -9.31 10.32
C LEU A 200 16.55 -8.03 9.72
N ARG A 201 16.37 -6.89 10.40
CA ARG A 201 16.90 -5.59 10.00
C ARG A 201 18.41 -5.64 9.87
N ASP A 202 19.08 -6.23 10.87
CA ASP A 202 20.53 -6.36 10.87
C ASP A 202 20.97 -7.32 9.74
N LEU A 203 20.24 -8.42 9.52
CA LEU A 203 20.53 -9.39 8.44
C LEU A 203 20.27 -8.84 7.03
N LEU A 204 19.27 -7.99 6.83
CA LEU A 204 18.90 -7.43 5.53
C LEU A 204 19.60 -6.09 5.23
N GLY A 205 19.96 -5.32 6.24
CA GLY A 205 20.63 -4.02 6.09
C GLY A 205 22.14 -4.13 5.84
N THR A 206 22.80 -5.20 6.29
CA THR A 206 24.25 -5.37 6.11
C THR A 206 24.60 -5.72 4.66
N THR A 207 25.58 -5.05 4.05
CA THR A 207 26.04 -5.41 2.70
C THR A 207 26.69 -6.78 2.67
N ALA A 208 27.46 -7.13 3.71
CA ALA A 208 28.24 -8.36 3.79
C ALA A 208 29.21 -8.51 2.60
N LYS A 209 29.82 -7.40 2.16
CA LYS A 209 30.81 -7.39 1.08
C LYS A 209 32.12 -7.93 1.62
N MET A 210 32.41 -9.17 1.25
CA MET A 210 33.63 -9.84 1.62
C MET A 210 34.68 -9.68 0.52
N SER A 211 35.90 -9.33 0.91
CA SER A 211 37.04 -9.25 0.01
C SER A 211 38.30 -9.77 0.69
N PHE A 212 39.18 -10.34 -0.12
CA PHE A 212 40.46 -10.84 0.36
C PHE A 212 41.59 -9.96 -0.13
N HIS A 213 42.49 -9.60 0.78
CA HIS A 213 43.57 -8.65 0.54
C HIS A 213 44.89 -9.24 1.03
N LEU A 214 45.96 -8.96 0.29
CA LEU A 214 47.31 -9.19 0.79
C LEU A 214 47.65 -8.10 1.83
N VAL A 215 48.40 -8.49 2.85
CA VAL A 215 48.86 -7.58 3.91
C VAL A 215 50.33 -7.24 3.65
N PRO A 216 50.70 -5.94 3.53
CA PRO A 216 52.08 -5.53 3.37
C PRO A 216 52.89 -5.82 4.64
N SER A 217 54.16 -6.20 4.45
CA SER A 217 55.10 -6.39 5.57
C SER A 217 55.73 -5.05 5.95
N ASN A 218 55.88 -4.77 7.26
CA ASN A 218 56.60 -3.61 7.80
C ASN A 218 56.10 -2.23 7.31
N VAL A 219 54.80 -1.96 7.42
CA VAL A 219 54.23 -0.63 7.15
C VAL A 219 53.95 0.12 8.45
N ASP A 220 54.38 1.38 8.51
CA ASP A 220 53.99 2.29 9.60
C ASP A 220 52.51 2.68 9.46
N ILE A 221 51.73 2.38 10.49
CA ILE A 221 50.28 2.62 10.57
C ILE A 221 49.97 4.14 10.57
N ASN A 222 50.94 5.00 10.88
CA ASN A 222 50.70 6.45 10.89
C ASN A 222 50.93 7.12 9.52
N THR A 223 51.68 6.47 8.62
CA THR A 223 52.02 7.02 7.30
C THR A 223 51.91 5.94 6.20
N PRO A 224 50.69 5.56 5.79
CA PRO A 224 50.51 4.51 4.78
C PRO A 224 51.05 4.94 3.41
N PRO A 225 51.84 4.07 2.73
CA PRO A 225 52.29 4.34 1.36
C PRO A 225 51.12 4.31 0.36
N PRO A 226 51.25 4.94 -0.83
CA PRO A 226 50.18 4.94 -1.83
C PRO A 226 49.73 3.52 -2.21
N GLY A 227 48.42 3.26 -2.16
CA GLY A 227 47.83 1.95 -2.46
C GLY A 227 47.70 1.00 -1.25
N VAL A 228 47.96 1.49 -0.04
CA VAL A 228 47.73 0.78 1.22
C VAL A 228 46.70 1.55 2.06
N SER A 229 45.65 0.86 2.47
CA SER A 229 44.64 1.37 3.41
C SER A 229 44.78 0.73 4.77
N ILE A 230 44.36 1.46 5.80
CA ILE A 230 44.37 0.99 7.19
C ILE A 230 42.92 0.78 7.61
N LEU A 231 42.59 -0.47 7.90
CA LEU A 231 41.24 -0.85 8.31
C LEU A 231 41.22 -1.30 9.78
N PRO A 232 40.14 -0.99 10.52
CA PRO A 232 39.95 -1.50 11.87
C PRO A 232 39.63 -3.00 11.86
N GLY A 233 39.91 -3.68 12.98
CA GLY A 233 39.44 -5.04 13.24
C GLY A 233 37.91 -5.09 13.37
N TYR A 234 37.34 -6.26 13.07
CA TYR A 234 35.89 -6.48 13.14
C TYR A 234 35.39 -6.59 14.59
N THR A 235 36.06 -7.39 15.42
CA THR A 235 35.68 -7.61 16.84
C THR A 235 36.24 -6.53 17.76
N ASP A 236 37.39 -5.95 17.41
CA ASP A 236 38.06 -4.89 18.17
C ASP A 236 38.49 -3.77 17.22
N GLU A 237 37.76 -2.65 17.27
CA GLU A 237 38.01 -1.49 16.41
C GLU A 237 39.32 -0.75 16.77
N THR A 238 39.93 -1.06 17.92
CA THR A 238 41.23 -0.49 18.30
C THR A 238 42.38 -1.15 17.55
N GLN A 239 42.21 -2.39 17.09
CA GLN A 239 43.18 -3.08 16.25
C GLN A 239 43.14 -2.51 14.83
N ARG A 240 44.31 -2.22 14.26
CA ARG A 240 44.43 -1.69 12.90
C ARG A 240 45.30 -2.60 12.05
N TYR A 241 44.82 -2.87 10.84
CA TYR A 241 45.49 -3.72 9.87
C TYR A 241 45.80 -2.91 8.62
N ALA A 242 47.06 -2.92 8.18
CA ALA A 242 47.42 -2.40 6.87
C ALA A 242 47.05 -3.44 5.81
N ILE A 243 46.36 -3.03 4.74
CA ILE A 243 45.98 -3.90 3.62
C ILE A 243 46.28 -3.21 2.29
N TYR A 244 46.62 -3.98 1.26
CA TYR A 244 46.67 -3.42 -0.10
C TYR A 244 45.26 -3.09 -0.60
N ASP A 245 45.07 -1.92 -1.22
CA ASP A 245 43.77 -1.48 -1.75
C ASP A 245 43.24 -2.41 -2.86
N GLN A 246 44.15 -3.08 -3.56
CA GLN A 246 43.80 -4.04 -4.60
C GLN A 246 43.17 -5.29 -3.97
N ILE A 247 41.92 -5.57 -4.35
CA ILE A 247 41.22 -6.80 -4.00
C ILE A 247 41.92 -7.97 -4.71
N ALA A 248 42.50 -8.89 -3.93
CA ALA A 248 43.16 -10.07 -4.46
C ALA A 248 42.14 -11.13 -4.90
N LEU A 249 41.06 -11.28 -4.15
CA LEU A 249 39.93 -12.15 -4.49
C LEU A 249 38.62 -11.56 -3.94
N ASP A 250 37.57 -11.63 -4.74
CA ASP A 250 36.23 -11.15 -4.38
C ASP A 250 35.43 -12.26 -3.66
N GLY A 251 34.63 -11.92 -2.66
CA GLY A 251 33.74 -12.83 -1.93
C GLY A 251 32.65 -13.47 -2.79
N ASN A 252 32.35 -12.93 -3.98
CA ASN A 252 31.40 -13.50 -4.94
C ASN A 252 31.75 -14.93 -5.40
N VAL A 253 32.98 -15.39 -5.15
CA VAL A 253 33.42 -16.76 -5.48
C VAL A 253 33.05 -17.80 -4.42
N LEU A 254 32.51 -17.38 -3.28
CA LEU A 254 32.05 -18.28 -2.23
C LEU A 254 30.81 -19.05 -2.67
N LYS A 255 30.83 -20.36 -2.45
CA LYS A 255 29.74 -21.29 -2.76
C LYS A 255 28.91 -21.65 -1.54
N ASP A 256 29.56 -21.91 -0.41
CA ASP A 256 28.91 -22.23 0.86
C ASP A 256 29.78 -21.75 2.02
N ALA A 257 29.15 -21.42 3.15
CA ALA A 257 29.78 -21.07 4.41
C ALA A 257 29.00 -21.70 5.57
N ARG A 258 29.66 -22.32 6.54
CA ARG A 258 29.02 -22.99 7.68
C ARG A 258 29.74 -22.67 8.97
N ALA A 259 28.97 -22.25 9.97
CA ALA A 259 29.44 -22.15 11.34
C ALA A 259 29.64 -23.55 11.92
N GLY A 260 30.71 -23.70 12.69
CA GLY A 260 31.04 -24.92 13.41
C GLY A 260 31.89 -24.62 14.63
N PHE A 261 32.34 -25.65 15.31
CA PHE A 261 33.30 -25.54 16.41
C PHE A 261 34.65 -26.06 15.95
N ASP A 262 35.72 -25.43 16.42
CA ASP A 262 37.07 -25.88 16.15
C ASP A 262 37.31 -27.25 16.82
N PRO A 263 37.64 -28.31 16.04
CA PRO A 263 37.94 -29.62 16.61
C PRO A 263 39.21 -29.63 17.48
N GLN A 264 40.13 -28.68 17.27
CA GLN A 264 41.41 -28.61 17.98
C GLN A 264 41.32 -27.79 19.27
N MET A 265 40.38 -26.85 19.36
CA MET A 265 40.19 -25.98 20.52
C MET A 265 38.71 -25.98 20.96
N PRO A 266 38.33 -26.81 21.94
CA PRO A 266 36.94 -26.91 22.39
C PRO A 266 36.41 -25.54 22.85
N GLY A 267 35.24 -25.16 22.34
CA GLY A 267 34.56 -23.91 22.71
C GLY A 267 34.80 -22.72 21.77
N ARG A 268 35.71 -22.82 20.77
CA ARG A 268 35.87 -21.76 19.75
C ARG A 268 34.97 -21.98 18.55
N SER A 269 34.16 -20.99 18.19
CA SER A 269 33.36 -21.00 16.96
C SER A 269 34.20 -20.58 15.75
N ILE A 270 34.07 -21.34 14.65
CA ILE A 270 34.76 -21.10 13.38
C ILE A 270 33.75 -21.05 12.24
N ILE A 271 34.12 -20.40 11.14
CA ILE A 271 33.31 -20.38 9.91
C ILE A 271 34.10 -21.07 8.81
N SER A 272 33.68 -22.26 8.43
CA SER A 272 34.21 -22.98 7.28
C SER A 272 33.57 -22.44 6.00
N PHE A 273 34.35 -22.24 4.94
CA PHE A 273 33.82 -21.81 3.65
C PHE A 273 34.40 -22.62 2.51
N THR A 274 33.63 -22.70 1.43
CA THR A 274 34.02 -23.38 0.19
C THR A 274 33.82 -22.44 -0.99
N MET A 275 34.75 -22.46 -1.93
CA MET A 275 34.70 -21.64 -3.14
C MET A 275 34.11 -22.44 -4.32
N ASN A 276 33.66 -21.71 -5.34
CA ASN A 276 33.33 -22.29 -6.64
C ASN A 276 34.61 -22.68 -7.42
N SER A 277 34.48 -23.43 -8.51
CA SER A 277 35.62 -23.96 -9.27
C SER A 277 36.53 -22.88 -9.86
N ALA A 278 36.00 -21.69 -10.16
CA ALA A 278 36.80 -20.56 -10.66
C ALA A 278 37.60 -19.91 -9.53
N GLY A 279 36.95 -19.62 -8.40
CA GLY A 279 37.57 -19.08 -7.20
C GLY A 279 38.64 -19.99 -6.64
N ALA A 280 38.41 -21.30 -6.60
CA ALA A 280 39.39 -22.27 -6.12
C ALA A 280 40.70 -22.23 -6.92
N LYS A 281 40.64 -22.06 -8.26
CA LYS A 281 41.83 -21.94 -9.11
C LYS A 281 42.61 -20.64 -8.84
N ILE A 282 41.91 -19.51 -8.75
CA ILE A 282 42.52 -18.21 -8.46
C ILE A 282 43.14 -18.22 -7.05
N PHE A 283 42.42 -18.75 -6.08
CA PHE A 283 42.88 -18.88 -4.70
C PHE A 283 44.10 -19.80 -4.56
N ALA A 284 44.13 -20.91 -5.32
CA ALA A 284 45.30 -21.79 -5.38
C ALA A 284 46.54 -21.09 -5.95
N GLU A 285 46.37 -20.21 -6.95
CA GLU A 285 47.48 -19.43 -7.50
C GLU A 285 47.97 -18.36 -6.52
N ILE A 286 47.04 -17.61 -5.91
CA ILE A 286 47.39 -16.58 -4.91
C ILE A 286 48.13 -17.20 -3.73
N THR A 287 47.65 -18.34 -3.20
CA THR A 287 48.29 -19.02 -2.07
C THR A 287 49.65 -19.61 -2.44
N ARG A 288 49.84 -20.09 -3.67
CA ARG A 288 51.13 -20.57 -4.18
C ARG A 288 52.18 -19.46 -4.23
N GLN A 289 51.80 -18.25 -4.63
CA GLN A 289 52.72 -17.12 -4.76
C GLN A 289 53.03 -16.40 -3.44
N ASN A 290 52.24 -16.63 -2.38
CA ASN A 290 52.28 -15.83 -1.14
C ASN A 290 52.40 -16.68 0.13
N ILE A 291 53.13 -17.79 0.08
CA ILE A 291 53.43 -18.62 1.26
C ILE A 291 54.18 -17.79 2.32
N ASN A 292 53.88 -18.03 3.60
CA ASN A 292 54.37 -17.31 4.78
C ASN A 292 54.02 -15.82 4.83
N ARG A 293 53.04 -15.36 4.03
CA ARG A 293 52.53 -13.99 4.08
C ARG A 293 51.13 -13.93 4.70
N PRO A 294 50.82 -12.86 5.45
CA PRO A 294 49.47 -12.63 5.98
C PRO A 294 48.48 -12.31 4.85
N PHE A 295 47.28 -12.87 4.97
CA PHE A 295 46.20 -12.74 4.01
C PHE A 295 44.93 -12.30 4.74
N ALA A 296 44.57 -11.04 4.60
CA ALA A 296 43.44 -10.43 5.29
C ALA A 296 42.12 -10.80 4.63
N ILE A 297 41.16 -11.18 5.47
CA ILE A 297 39.76 -11.34 5.13
C ILE A 297 39.03 -10.11 5.64
N VAL A 298 38.46 -9.34 4.72
CA VAL A 298 37.78 -8.07 5.01
C VAL A 298 36.29 -8.23 4.75
N LEU A 299 35.47 -7.71 5.66
CA LEU A 299 34.02 -7.62 5.53
C LEU A 299 33.60 -6.18 5.77
N ASP A 300 32.95 -5.55 4.79
CA ASP A 300 32.42 -4.18 4.90
C ASP A 300 33.46 -3.15 5.44
N ASN A 301 34.69 -3.20 4.91
CA ASN A 301 35.85 -2.39 5.33
C ASN A 301 36.34 -2.62 6.77
N LYS A 302 36.00 -3.75 7.40
CA LYS A 302 36.58 -4.21 8.66
C LYS A 302 37.31 -5.53 8.45
N VAL A 303 38.48 -5.69 9.06
CA VAL A 303 39.24 -6.94 8.96
C VAL A 303 38.66 -7.96 9.92
N LEU A 304 38.09 -9.04 9.40
CA LEU A 304 37.64 -10.17 10.22
C LEU A 304 38.84 -10.84 10.86
N THR A 305 39.79 -11.27 10.03
CA THR A 305 40.96 -12.04 10.43
C THR A 305 42.08 -11.86 9.39
N ALA A 306 43.34 -11.88 9.81
CA ALA A 306 44.49 -11.86 8.89
C ALA A 306 45.44 -13.05 9.14
N PRO A 307 45.01 -14.29 8.83
CA PRO A 307 45.86 -15.48 9.00
C PRO A 307 47.06 -15.49 8.05
N THR A 308 48.12 -16.19 8.43
CA THR A 308 49.27 -16.47 7.56
C THR A 308 49.01 -17.66 6.65
N ILE A 309 49.40 -17.55 5.38
CA ILE A 309 49.30 -18.66 4.43
C ILE A 309 50.43 -19.66 4.70
N ASN A 310 50.12 -20.81 5.30
CA ASN A 310 51.13 -21.81 5.65
C ASN A 310 51.41 -22.82 4.52
N SER A 311 50.42 -23.10 3.68
CA SER A 311 50.51 -24.04 2.57
C SER A 311 49.59 -23.63 1.42
N VAL A 312 49.83 -24.19 0.23
CA VAL A 312 48.95 -23.98 -0.93
C VAL A 312 47.58 -24.61 -0.66
N ILE A 313 46.50 -23.92 -1.05
CA ILE A 313 45.12 -24.39 -0.86
C ILE A 313 44.49 -24.69 -2.24
N PRO A 314 44.69 -25.89 -2.81
CA PRO A 314 44.26 -26.21 -4.16
C PRO A 314 42.74 -26.42 -4.29
N ASN A 315 42.07 -26.82 -3.21
CA ASN A 315 40.66 -27.24 -3.22
C ASN A 315 39.68 -26.09 -2.90
N GLY A 316 40.15 -24.86 -2.69
CA GLY A 316 39.29 -23.71 -2.41
C GLY A 316 38.45 -23.83 -1.14
N GLN A 317 38.96 -24.52 -0.11
CA GLN A 317 38.31 -24.62 1.20
C GLN A 317 39.14 -23.86 2.23
N GLY A 318 38.48 -23.12 3.13
CA GLY A 318 39.15 -22.37 4.17
C GLY A 318 38.30 -22.26 5.43
N GLN A 319 38.92 -21.75 6.50
CA GLN A 319 38.28 -21.51 7.78
C GLN A 319 38.61 -20.10 8.25
N ILE A 320 37.61 -19.37 8.72
CA ILE A 320 37.74 -18.06 9.36
C ILE A 320 37.76 -18.33 10.86
N THR A 321 38.90 -18.07 11.48
CA THR A 321 39.14 -18.32 12.91
C THR A 321 39.15 -17.00 13.68
N GLY A 322 38.28 -16.85 14.67
CA GLY A 322 38.19 -15.63 15.48
C GLY A 322 37.52 -15.91 16.82
N ASN A 323 37.43 -14.89 17.68
CA ASN A 323 36.70 -15.00 18.94
C ASN A 323 35.21 -14.70 18.73
N PHE A 324 34.55 -15.47 17.86
CA PHE A 324 33.14 -15.30 17.54
C PHE A 324 32.24 -15.97 18.56
N ASP A 325 31.14 -15.32 18.92
CA ASP A 325 30.04 -15.97 19.64
C ASP A 325 29.32 -16.98 18.71
N PRO A 326 28.79 -18.12 19.20
CA PRO A 326 28.09 -19.09 18.33
C PRO A 326 26.93 -18.48 17.52
N LYS A 327 26.20 -17.51 18.10
CA LYS A 327 25.10 -16.84 17.41
C LYS A 327 25.62 -15.90 16.31
N GLU A 328 26.70 -15.19 16.59
CA GLU A 328 27.39 -14.32 15.65
C GLU A 328 27.99 -15.13 14.49
N ALA A 329 28.68 -16.24 14.77
CA ALA A 329 29.25 -17.13 13.77
C ALA A 329 28.18 -17.71 12.83
N SER A 330 27.03 -18.13 13.38
CA SER A 330 25.88 -18.59 12.58
C SER A 330 25.31 -17.48 11.70
N THR A 331 25.22 -16.26 12.21
CA THR A 331 24.69 -15.10 11.47
C THR A 331 25.63 -14.70 10.34
N LEU A 332 26.94 -14.62 10.63
CA LEU A 332 27.95 -14.32 9.63
C LEU A 332 28.04 -15.41 8.56
N ALA A 333 27.99 -16.69 8.94
CA ALA A 333 27.94 -17.79 7.96
C ALA A 333 26.72 -17.71 7.04
N ALA A 334 25.54 -17.35 7.58
CA ALA A 334 24.33 -17.14 6.78
C ALA A 334 24.48 -15.97 5.80
N LEU A 335 25.07 -14.85 6.25
CA LEU A 335 25.36 -13.68 5.40
C LEU A 335 26.31 -14.03 4.25
N LEU A 336 27.39 -14.76 4.56
CA LEU A 336 28.39 -15.18 3.56
C LEU A 336 27.79 -16.17 2.54
N ARG A 337 26.91 -17.08 2.97
CA ARG A 337 26.23 -18.04 2.08
C ARG A 337 25.24 -17.35 1.13
N ALA A 338 24.55 -16.32 1.62
CA ALA A 338 23.54 -15.61 0.83
C ALA A 338 24.13 -14.65 -0.21
N GLY A 339 25.36 -14.16 0.03
CA GLY A 339 26.09 -13.25 -0.86
C GLY A 339 26.00 -11.78 -0.45
N SER A 340 26.84 -10.95 -1.07
CA SER A 340 26.95 -9.52 -0.77
C SER A 340 25.95 -8.69 -1.56
N LEU A 341 25.30 -7.73 -0.89
CA LEU A 341 24.44 -6.77 -1.56
C LEU A 341 25.25 -5.82 -2.46
N PRO A 342 24.74 -5.45 -3.65
CA PRO A 342 25.41 -4.51 -4.55
C PRO A 342 25.50 -3.09 -3.97
N ALA A 343 24.62 -2.74 -3.03
CA ALA A 343 24.60 -1.48 -2.30
C ALA A 343 23.97 -1.69 -0.91
N PRO A 344 24.28 -0.84 0.09
CA PRO A 344 23.62 -0.91 1.38
C PRO A 344 22.14 -0.55 1.27
N LEU A 345 21.34 -1.19 2.11
CA LEU A 345 19.90 -0.99 2.19
C LEU A 345 19.55 -0.32 3.53
N THR A 346 18.86 0.80 3.48
CA THR A 346 18.40 1.53 4.67
C THR A 346 16.92 1.26 4.93
N VAL A 347 16.54 1.06 6.18
CA VAL A 347 15.16 0.73 6.56
C VAL A 347 14.36 2.01 6.79
N ILE A 348 13.63 2.42 5.77
CA ILE A 348 12.87 3.68 5.72
C ILE A 348 11.46 3.58 6.33
N GLU A 349 10.93 2.36 6.43
CA GLU A 349 9.66 2.05 7.10
C GLU A 349 9.72 0.66 7.71
N GLU A 350 9.16 0.52 8.92
CA GLU A 350 9.02 -0.75 9.63
C GLU A 350 7.59 -0.83 10.20
N ARG A 351 6.90 -1.94 9.95
CA ARG A 351 5.61 -2.24 10.58
C ARG A 351 5.62 -3.65 11.10
N THR A 352 5.41 -3.84 12.38
CA THR A 352 5.31 -5.15 13.02
C THR A 352 3.96 -5.27 13.70
N VAL A 353 3.28 -6.38 13.45
CA VAL A 353 1.96 -6.71 13.99
C VAL A 353 2.07 -8.01 14.77
N GLY A 354 1.62 -7.98 16.03
CA GLY A 354 1.57 -9.15 16.90
C GLY A 354 0.50 -10.15 16.46
N PRO A 355 0.69 -11.46 16.72
CA PRO A 355 -0.20 -12.52 16.24
C PRO A 355 -1.62 -12.43 16.84
N ASN A 356 -1.76 -11.92 18.06
CA ASN A 356 -3.06 -11.81 18.72
C ASN A 356 -3.94 -10.76 18.05
N LEU A 357 -3.35 -9.61 17.64
CA LEU A 357 -4.08 -8.52 17.02
C LEU A 357 -4.71 -8.95 15.69
N GLY A 358 -3.95 -9.69 14.87
CA GLY A 358 -4.42 -10.18 13.58
C GLY A 358 -5.58 -11.17 13.71
N ALA A 359 -5.45 -12.17 14.57
CA ALA A 359 -6.50 -13.17 14.79
C ALA A 359 -7.80 -12.55 15.36
N ASP A 360 -7.67 -11.63 16.32
CA ASP A 360 -8.81 -10.92 16.89
C ASP A 360 -9.46 -10.00 15.85
N ALA A 361 -8.67 -9.30 15.04
CA ALA A 361 -9.18 -8.45 13.96
C ALA A 361 -9.92 -9.25 12.88
N ILE A 362 -9.42 -10.44 12.48
CA ILE A 362 -10.14 -11.36 11.59
C ILE A 362 -11.48 -11.76 12.22
N ARG A 363 -11.47 -12.16 13.49
CA ARG A 363 -12.67 -12.63 14.18
C ARG A 363 -13.72 -11.53 14.30
N MET A 364 -13.33 -10.32 14.71
CA MET A 364 -14.22 -9.18 14.81
C MET A 364 -14.69 -8.69 13.45
N GLY A 365 -13.81 -8.69 12.44
CA GLY A 365 -14.18 -8.41 11.05
C GLY A 365 -15.22 -9.38 10.51
N LEU A 366 -15.05 -10.69 10.74
CA LEU A 366 -16.00 -11.73 10.34
C LEU A 366 -17.33 -11.59 11.08
N TYR A 367 -17.29 -11.42 12.41
CA TYR A 367 -18.50 -11.27 13.23
C TYR A 367 -19.31 -10.04 12.82
N THR A 368 -18.66 -8.88 12.72
CA THR A 368 -19.32 -7.63 12.32
C THR A 368 -19.81 -7.69 10.87
N GLY A 369 -19.07 -8.35 9.97
CA GLY A 369 -19.49 -8.60 8.60
C GLY A 369 -20.71 -9.50 8.49
N ILE A 370 -20.77 -10.61 9.25
CA ILE A 370 -21.94 -11.51 9.28
C ILE A 370 -23.17 -10.77 9.85
N VAL A 371 -23.01 -10.05 10.96
CA VAL A 371 -24.10 -9.26 11.54
C VAL A 371 -24.58 -8.22 10.54
N GLY A 372 -23.67 -7.50 9.88
CA GLY A 372 -24.01 -6.53 8.83
C GLY A 372 -24.75 -7.18 7.65
N PHE A 373 -24.27 -8.31 7.15
CA PHE A 373 -24.92 -9.08 6.09
C PHE A 373 -26.35 -9.50 6.47
N VAL A 374 -26.55 -10.01 7.69
CA VAL A 374 -27.86 -10.43 8.20
C VAL A 374 -28.79 -9.23 8.33
N LEU A 375 -28.33 -8.10 8.88
CA LEU A 375 -29.12 -6.87 8.99
C LEU A 375 -29.56 -6.37 7.61
N VAL A 376 -28.67 -6.33 6.62
CA VAL A 376 -29.01 -5.95 5.24
C VAL A 376 -29.99 -6.93 4.62
N THR A 377 -29.77 -8.23 4.77
CA THR A 377 -30.64 -9.30 4.25
C THR A 377 -32.05 -9.18 4.81
N ILE A 378 -32.19 -8.98 6.13
CA ILE A 378 -33.47 -8.78 6.80
C ILE A 378 -34.13 -7.51 6.28
N PHE A 379 -33.40 -6.41 6.22
CA PHE A 379 -33.92 -5.13 5.76
C PHE A 379 -34.50 -5.22 4.34
N ILE A 380 -33.77 -5.84 3.41
CA ILE A 380 -34.18 -6.00 2.02
C ILE A 380 -35.36 -6.97 1.87
N PHE A 381 -35.37 -8.04 2.66
CA PHE A 381 -36.51 -8.94 2.73
C PHE A 381 -37.77 -8.22 3.24
N LEU A 382 -37.66 -7.39 4.29
CA LEU A 382 -38.78 -6.62 4.81
C LEU A 382 -39.29 -5.58 3.79
N LEU A 383 -38.41 -4.95 3.02
CA LEU A 383 -38.81 -3.96 2.01
C LEU A 383 -39.50 -4.57 0.79
N TYR A 384 -38.99 -5.69 0.27
CA TYR A 384 -39.38 -6.22 -1.05
C TYR A 384 -39.99 -7.64 -1.02
N ARG A 385 -40.12 -8.26 0.16
CA ARG A 385 -40.67 -9.62 0.39
C ARG A 385 -40.03 -10.65 -0.55
N VAL A 386 -40.83 -11.29 -1.40
CA VAL A 386 -40.38 -12.34 -2.34
C VAL A 386 -39.35 -11.81 -3.34
N TRP A 387 -39.47 -10.57 -3.80
CA TRP A 387 -38.48 -9.94 -4.69
C TRP A 387 -37.18 -9.59 -3.94
N GLY A 388 -37.30 -9.33 -2.63
CA GLY A 388 -36.16 -9.19 -1.73
C GLY A 388 -35.33 -10.47 -1.61
N ILE A 389 -35.96 -11.65 -1.68
CA ILE A 389 -35.22 -12.94 -1.68
C ILE A 389 -34.30 -13.05 -2.90
N ILE A 390 -34.74 -12.62 -4.08
CA ILE A 390 -33.89 -12.62 -5.28
C ILE A 390 -32.69 -11.68 -5.10
N ALA A 391 -32.92 -10.50 -4.54
CA ALA A 391 -31.83 -9.56 -4.21
C ALA A 391 -30.86 -10.15 -3.17
N ASN A 392 -31.36 -10.84 -2.15
CA ASN A 392 -30.53 -11.50 -1.14
C ASN A 392 -29.70 -12.65 -1.72
N ILE A 393 -30.25 -13.44 -2.66
CA ILE A 393 -29.48 -14.46 -3.38
C ILE A 393 -28.37 -13.79 -4.21
N ALA A 394 -28.66 -12.68 -4.88
CA ALA A 394 -27.65 -11.94 -5.63
C ALA A 394 -26.56 -11.35 -4.72
N LEU A 395 -26.92 -10.88 -3.52
CA LEU A 395 -25.99 -10.41 -2.50
C LEU A 395 -25.08 -11.53 -1.97
N ALA A 396 -25.63 -12.72 -1.74
CA ALA A 396 -24.85 -13.90 -1.36
C ALA A 396 -23.87 -14.31 -2.47
N LEU A 397 -24.35 -14.35 -3.73
CA LEU A 397 -23.50 -14.63 -4.89
C LEU A 397 -22.41 -13.57 -5.07
N HIS A 398 -22.73 -12.28 -4.86
CA HIS A 398 -21.79 -11.18 -4.88
C HIS A 398 -20.64 -11.43 -3.89
N THR A 399 -20.97 -11.74 -2.64
CA THR A 399 -19.96 -12.01 -1.60
C THR A 399 -19.08 -13.21 -1.98
N ILE A 400 -19.68 -14.32 -2.43
CA ILE A 400 -18.95 -15.53 -2.87
C ILE A 400 -18.03 -15.23 -4.05
N LEU A 401 -18.52 -14.51 -5.06
CA LEU A 401 -17.76 -14.13 -6.24
C LEU A 401 -16.59 -13.21 -5.87
N THR A 402 -16.75 -12.32 -4.89
CA THR A 402 -15.66 -11.46 -4.40
C THR A 402 -14.54 -12.30 -3.77
N PHE A 403 -14.87 -13.27 -2.91
CA PHE A 403 -13.85 -14.19 -2.35
C PHE A 403 -13.19 -15.06 -3.42
N ALA A 404 -13.96 -15.54 -4.41
CA ALA A 404 -13.42 -16.29 -5.54
C ALA A 404 -12.42 -15.46 -6.35
N ALA A 405 -12.78 -14.22 -6.67
CA ALA A 405 -11.92 -13.30 -7.42
C ALA A 405 -10.63 -12.96 -6.67
N LEU A 406 -10.71 -12.69 -5.36
CA LEU A 406 -9.53 -12.47 -4.51
C LEU A 406 -8.59 -13.68 -4.52
N SER A 407 -9.16 -14.88 -4.41
CA SER A 407 -8.39 -16.14 -4.41
C SER A 407 -7.70 -16.39 -5.76
N LEU A 408 -8.40 -16.14 -6.88
CA LEU A 408 -7.84 -16.34 -8.24
C LEU A 408 -6.74 -15.34 -8.57
N LEU A 409 -6.87 -14.11 -8.10
CA LEU A 409 -5.88 -13.05 -8.34
C LEU A 409 -4.68 -13.13 -7.39
N GLY A 410 -4.74 -13.98 -6.34
CA GLY A 410 -3.77 -13.99 -5.25
C GLY A 410 -3.72 -12.65 -4.50
N ALA A 411 -4.82 -11.90 -4.52
CA ALA A 411 -4.89 -10.57 -3.94
C ALA A 411 -4.94 -10.64 -2.41
N THR A 412 -4.06 -9.89 -1.77
CA THR A 412 -3.95 -9.86 -0.31
C THR A 412 -5.17 -9.19 0.33
N LEU A 413 -5.86 -9.93 1.18
CA LEU A 413 -6.93 -9.41 2.04
C LEU A 413 -6.32 -8.78 3.28
N THR A 414 -6.53 -7.47 3.42
CA THR A 414 -6.09 -6.66 4.57
C THR A 414 -7.28 -6.36 5.47
N LEU A 415 -7.05 -5.80 6.65
CA LEU A 415 -8.09 -5.38 7.56
C LEU A 415 -8.96 -4.25 6.96
N PRO A 416 -8.39 -3.18 6.37
CA PRO A 416 -9.17 -2.29 5.52
C PRO A 416 -9.89 -3.03 4.38
N GLY A 417 -9.27 -4.06 3.79
CA GLY A 417 -9.91 -4.94 2.80
C GLY A 417 -11.19 -5.60 3.30
N ILE A 418 -11.20 -6.11 4.54
CA ILE A 418 -12.41 -6.66 5.18
C ILE A 418 -13.49 -5.57 5.28
N ALA A 419 -13.12 -4.35 5.70
CA ALA A 419 -14.04 -3.22 5.75
C ALA A 419 -14.59 -2.87 4.35
N GLY A 420 -13.78 -3.01 3.30
CA GLY A 420 -14.19 -2.88 1.90
C GLY A 420 -15.21 -3.92 1.46
N ILE A 421 -15.06 -5.18 1.86
CA ILE A 421 -16.06 -6.23 1.62
C ILE A 421 -17.38 -5.89 2.32
N ILE A 422 -17.33 -5.49 3.59
CA ILE A 422 -18.53 -5.13 4.38
C ILE A 422 -19.23 -3.92 3.80
N LEU A 423 -18.49 -2.87 3.44
CA LEU A 423 -19.05 -1.72 2.74
C LEU A 423 -19.66 -2.12 1.39
N GLY A 424 -18.97 -3.01 0.67
CA GLY A 424 -19.42 -3.60 -0.59
C GLY A 424 -20.77 -4.31 -0.45
N ILE A 425 -21.04 -5.02 0.66
CA ILE A 425 -22.34 -5.64 0.95
C ILE A 425 -23.45 -4.59 0.98
N GLY A 426 -23.21 -3.45 1.63
CA GLY A 426 -24.16 -2.34 1.72
C GLY A 426 -24.45 -1.69 0.37
N ILE A 427 -23.39 -1.40 -0.40
CA ILE A 427 -23.48 -0.76 -1.73
C ILE A 427 -24.05 -1.73 -2.78
N ALA A 428 -23.78 -3.03 -2.66
CA ALA A 428 -24.19 -4.03 -3.65
C ALA A 428 -25.70 -4.14 -3.81
N VAL A 429 -26.49 -3.69 -2.83
CA VAL A 429 -27.95 -3.75 -2.93
C VAL A 429 -28.57 -2.49 -3.58
N ASP A 430 -27.81 -1.41 -3.76
CA ASP A 430 -28.33 -0.16 -4.36
C ASP A 430 -28.94 -0.39 -5.75
N ALA A 431 -28.22 -1.09 -6.63
CA ALA A 431 -28.74 -1.39 -7.96
C ALA A 431 -30.03 -2.23 -7.90
N ASN A 432 -30.15 -3.16 -6.94
CA ASN A 432 -31.37 -3.95 -6.75
C ASN A 432 -32.55 -3.09 -6.28
N ILE A 433 -32.32 -2.16 -5.36
CA ILE A 433 -33.33 -1.19 -4.89
C ILE A 433 -33.80 -0.35 -6.07
N LEU A 434 -32.87 0.23 -6.86
CA LEU A 434 -33.19 1.02 -8.04
C LEU A 434 -34.02 0.25 -9.07
N ILE A 435 -33.58 -0.97 -9.42
CA ILE A 435 -34.28 -1.82 -10.39
C ILE A 435 -35.70 -2.11 -9.89
N ASN A 436 -35.86 -2.51 -8.62
CA ASN A 436 -37.18 -2.81 -8.06
C ASN A 436 -38.09 -1.59 -8.02
N GLU A 437 -37.58 -0.41 -7.67
CA GLU A 437 -38.39 0.82 -7.72
C GLU A 437 -38.77 1.19 -9.15
N ARG A 438 -37.86 1.06 -10.13
CA ARG A 438 -38.20 1.36 -11.54
C ARG A 438 -39.21 0.38 -12.11
N ILE A 439 -39.11 -0.90 -11.76
CA ILE A 439 -40.11 -1.92 -12.11
C ILE A 439 -41.46 -1.61 -11.45
N ARG A 440 -41.46 -1.18 -10.19
CA ARG A 440 -42.67 -0.74 -9.47
C ARG A 440 -43.32 0.46 -10.15
N GLU A 441 -42.52 1.45 -10.56
CA GLU A 441 -42.99 2.64 -11.31
C GLU A 441 -43.64 2.26 -12.64
N GLU A 442 -43.00 1.39 -13.43
CA GLU A 442 -43.57 0.92 -14.70
C GLU A 442 -44.82 0.07 -14.48
N SER A 443 -44.84 -0.82 -13.50
CA SER A 443 -46.03 -1.65 -13.24
C SER A 443 -47.25 -0.84 -12.81
N ARG A 444 -47.06 0.33 -12.17
CA ARG A 444 -48.15 1.26 -11.84
C ARG A 444 -48.81 1.88 -13.07
N LYS A 445 -48.11 1.93 -14.21
CA LYS A 445 -48.67 2.38 -15.50
C LYS A 445 -49.59 1.33 -16.14
N GLY A 446 -49.87 0.21 -15.46
CA GLY A 446 -50.77 -0.84 -15.92
C GLY A 446 -50.19 -1.77 -16.99
N VAL A 447 -48.87 -1.73 -17.23
CA VAL A 447 -48.23 -2.63 -18.19
C VAL A 447 -48.06 -4.04 -17.63
N SER A 448 -47.93 -5.02 -18.52
CA SER A 448 -47.72 -6.43 -18.14
C SER A 448 -46.41 -6.62 -17.36
N ALA A 449 -46.36 -7.65 -16.51
CA ALA A 449 -45.19 -7.97 -15.68
C ALA A 449 -43.87 -8.04 -16.47
N PHE A 450 -43.88 -8.65 -17.67
CA PHE A 450 -42.71 -8.71 -18.54
C PHE A 450 -42.31 -7.35 -19.11
N ALA A 451 -43.27 -6.55 -19.55
CA ALA A 451 -43.00 -5.22 -20.07
C ALA A 451 -42.48 -4.28 -18.98
N ALA A 452 -43.06 -4.34 -17.77
CA ALA A 452 -42.60 -3.61 -16.60
C ALA A 452 -41.16 -3.97 -16.25
N LEU A 453 -40.83 -5.27 -16.24
CA LEU A 453 -39.48 -5.73 -15.97
C LEU A 453 -38.49 -5.22 -17.03
N ASP A 454 -38.78 -5.40 -18.31
CA ASP A 454 -37.85 -5.03 -19.37
C ASP A 454 -37.59 -3.51 -19.42
N ARG A 455 -38.65 -2.70 -19.31
CA ARG A 455 -38.54 -1.25 -19.21
C ARG A 455 -37.80 -0.83 -17.94
N GLY A 456 -38.11 -1.48 -16.81
CA GLY A 456 -37.46 -1.23 -15.53
C GLY A 456 -35.94 -1.37 -15.60
N PHE A 457 -35.46 -2.53 -16.08
CA PHE A 457 -34.02 -2.76 -16.26
C PHE A 457 -33.40 -1.80 -17.29
N LYS A 458 -34.07 -1.55 -18.42
CA LYS A 458 -33.55 -0.66 -19.46
C LYS A 458 -33.35 0.77 -18.96
N HIS A 459 -34.31 1.29 -18.19
CA HIS A 459 -34.22 2.63 -17.63
C HIS A 459 -33.23 2.71 -16.45
N ALA A 460 -33.17 1.68 -15.60
CA ALA A 460 -32.23 1.66 -14.47
C ALA A 460 -30.77 1.51 -14.91
N PHE A 461 -30.49 0.83 -16.03
CA PHE A 461 -29.13 0.51 -16.46
C PHE A 461 -28.20 1.73 -16.55
N ALA A 462 -28.65 2.81 -17.19
CA ALA A 462 -27.83 4.01 -17.34
C ALA A 462 -27.45 4.61 -15.99
N THR A 463 -28.42 4.74 -15.07
CA THR A 463 -28.20 5.27 -13.72
C THR A 463 -27.29 4.37 -12.89
N ILE A 464 -27.40 3.03 -13.00
CA ILE A 464 -26.52 2.08 -12.30
C ILE A 464 -25.08 2.19 -12.78
N VAL A 465 -24.88 2.28 -14.10
CA VAL A 465 -23.54 2.42 -14.68
C VAL A 465 -22.95 3.76 -14.24
N ASP A 466 -23.70 4.84 -14.32
CA ASP A 466 -23.19 6.17 -13.97
C ASP A 466 -22.75 6.27 -12.51
N ALA A 467 -23.55 5.72 -11.61
CA ALA A 467 -23.24 5.60 -10.19
C ALA A 467 -21.93 4.83 -9.95
N ASN A 468 -21.81 3.63 -10.50
CA ASN A 468 -20.66 2.77 -10.24
C ASN A 468 -19.37 3.25 -10.91
N VAL A 469 -19.44 3.94 -12.06
CA VAL A 469 -18.25 4.50 -12.71
C VAL A 469 -17.53 5.50 -11.79
N THR A 470 -18.28 6.34 -11.07
CA THR A 470 -17.66 7.29 -10.12
C THR A 470 -16.96 6.58 -8.96
N ALA A 471 -17.57 5.52 -8.42
CA ALA A 471 -16.96 4.69 -7.39
C ALA A 471 -15.71 3.95 -7.89
N ILE A 472 -15.73 3.46 -9.14
CA ILE A 472 -14.56 2.85 -9.79
C ILE A 472 -13.43 3.86 -9.95
N ILE A 473 -13.71 5.09 -10.39
CA ILE A 473 -12.71 6.16 -10.52
C ILE A 473 -12.00 6.40 -9.17
N ALA A 474 -12.77 6.58 -8.09
CA ALA A 474 -12.20 6.78 -6.75
C ALA A 474 -11.35 5.58 -6.31
N THR A 475 -11.82 4.36 -6.58
CA THR A 475 -11.14 3.13 -6.17
C THR A 475 -9.85 2.88 -6.96
N ILE A 476 -9.82 3.19 -8.26
CA ILE A 476 -8.60 3.08 -9.08
C ILE A 476 -7.53 4.06 -8.59
N LEU A 477 -7.92 5.28 -8.25
CA LEU A 477 -6.99 6.27 -7.71
C LEU A 477 -6.47 5.85 -6.33
N LEU A 478 -7.33 5.29 -5.48
CA LEU A 478 -6.90 4.66 -4.23
C LEU A 478 -5.91 3.50 -4.47
N PHE A 479 -6.09 2.71 -5.53
CA PHE A 479 -5.16 1.62 -5.86
C PHE A 479 -3.80 2.11 -6.36
N TRP A 480 -3.75 3.23 -7.09
CA TRP A 480 -2.50 3.79 -7.62
C TRP A 480 -1.70 4.60 -6.59
N PHE A 481 -2.38 5.35 -5.74
CA PHE A 481 -1.73 6.22 -4.75
C PHE A 481 -1.71 5.63 -3.33
N GLY A 482 -2.56 4.65 -3.04
CA GLY A 482 -2.59 3.97 -1.74
C GLY A 482 -1.45 2.96 -1.59
N THR A 483 -0.95 2.83 -0.37
CA THR A 483 0.09 1.86 -0.01
C THR A 483 -0.46 0.74 0.87
N GLY A 484 0.22 -0.40 0.87
CA GLY A 484 -0.04 -1.57 1.74
C GLY A 484 -1.53 -1.85 2.02
N PRO A 485 -2.02 -1.58 3.25
CA PRO A 485 -3.42 -1.84 3.65
C PRO A 485 -4.48 -1.14 2.80
N VAL A 486 -4.25 0.12 2.40
CA VAL A 486 -5.21 0.91 1.59
C VAL A 486 -5.33 0.36 0.18
N ARG A 487 -4.24 -0.19 -0.37
CA ARG A 487 -4.27 -0.85 -1.67
C ARG A 487 -5.11 -2.13 -1.64
N GLY A 488 -5.02 -2.91 -0.56
CA GLY A 488 -5.89 -4.06 -0.31
C GLY A 488 -7.37 -3.68 -0.28
N PHE A 489 -7.71 -2.60 0.45
CA PHE A 489 -9.07 -2.02 0.43
C PHE A 489 -9.53 -1.66 -0.99
N ALA A 490 -8.70 -0.95 -1.75
CA ALA A 490 -9.04 -0.57 -3.12
C ALA A 490 -9.33 -1.79 -4.02
N VAL A 491 -8.54 -2.86 -3.93
CA VAL A 491 -8.78 -4.09 -4.70
C VAL A 491 -10.12 -4.72 -4.32
N THR A 492 -10.42 -4.86 -3.03
CA THR A 492 -11.69 -5.45 -2.56
C THR A 492 -12.90 -4.64 -3.02
N MET A 493 -12.84 -3.31 -2.94
CA MET A 493 -13.90 -2.41 -3.41
C MET A 493 -14.08 -2.48 -4.92
N LEU A 494 -13.00 -2.49 -5.70
CA LEU A 494 -13.06 -2.52 -7.16
C LEU A 494 -13.72 -3.80 -7.65
N LEU A 495 -13.29 -4.94 -7.11
CA LEU A 495 -13.90 -6.25 -7.40
C LEU A 495 -15.35 -6.27 -6.95
N GLY A 496 -15.64 -5.78 -5.73
CA GLY A 496 -16.99 -5.69 -5.20
C GLY A 496 -17.94 -4.91 -6.09
N ILE A 497 -17.52 -3.75 -6.63
CA ILE A 497 -18.33 -2.91 -7.52
C ILE A 497 -18.58 -3.62 -8.86
N ILE A 498 -17.53 -4.17 -9.50
CA ILE A 498 -17.65 -4.85 -10.80
C ILE A 498 -18.56 -6.09 -10.69
N ILE A 499 -18.36 -6.89 -9.65
CA ILE A 499 -19.15 -8.10 -9.39
C ILE A 499 -20.60 -7.72 -9.08
N SER A 500 -20.83 -6.66 -8.30
CA SER A 500 -22.18 -6.14 -8.00
C SER A 500 -22.92 -5.75 -9.27
N MET A 501 -22.26 -5.04 -10.19
CA MET A 501 -22.86 -4.71 -11.48
C MET A 501 -23.25 -5.98 -12.26
N PHE A 502 -22.37 -6.98 -12.29
CA PHE A 502 -22.65 -8.24 -12.95
C PHE A 502 -23.83 -8.99 -12.31
N THR A 503 -23.86 -9.16 -10.98
CA THR A 503 -24.93 -9.88 -10.29
C THR A 503 -26.28 -9.17 -10.46
N ASN A 504 -26.31 -7.85 -10.33
CA ASN A 504 -27.57 -7.10 -10.31
C ASN A 504 -28.16 -6.88 -11.71
N ILE A 505 -27.32 -6.67 -12.73
CA ILE A 505 -27.81 -6.41 -14.10
C ILE A 505 -28.12 -7.74 -14.82
N THR A 506 -27.33 -8.77 -14.57
CA THR A 506 -27.42 -10.04 -15.31
C THR A 506 -28.19 -11.10 -14.53
N ILE A 507 -27.71 -11.47 -13.34
CA ILE A 507 -28.24 -12.63 -12.60
C ILE A 507 -29.64 -12.35 -12.07
N VAL A 508 -29.85 -11.19 -11.43
CA VAL A 508 -31.17 -10.79 -10.92
C VAL A 508 -32.19 -10.71 -12.04
N ARG A 509 -31.82 -10.17 -13.22
CA ARG A 509 -32.72 -10.12 -14.39
C ARG A 509 -33.17 -11.52 -14.83
N ILE A 510 -32.23 -12.46 -14.93
CA ILE A 510 -32.53 -13.86 -15.31
C ILE A 510 -33.45 -14.52 -14.28
N MET A 511 -33.14 -14.36 -12.99
CA MET A 511 -33.94 -14.94 -11.91
C MET A 511 -35.36 -14.37 -11.86
N MET A 512 -35.52 -13.05 -12.03
CA MET A 512 -36.84 -12.42 -12.06
C MET A 512 -37.65 -12.87 -13.28
N ILE A 513 -37.05 -12.95 -14.47
CA ILE A 513 -37.70 -13.47 -15.68
C ILE A 513 -38.16 -14.92 -15.46
N TRP A 514 -37.31 -15.75 -14.86
CA TRP A 514 -37.64 -17.14 -14.53
C TRP A 514 -38.81 -17.22 -13.54
N ALA A 515 -38.80 -16.41 -12.48
CA ALA A 515 -39.87 -16.37 -11.47
C ALA A 515 -41.22 -15.96 -12.09
N ILE A 516 -41.25 -14.92 -12.94
CA ILE A 516 -42.48 -14.49 -13.64
C ILE A 516 -43.02 -15.61 -14.53
N ARG A 517 -42.15 -16.33 -15.27
CA ARG A 517 -42.57 -17.47 -16.11
C ARG A 517 -43.13 -18.61 -15.28
N LYS A 518 -42.42 -18.99 -14.21
CA LYS A 518 -42.78 -20.12 -13.36
C LYS A 518 -44.08 -19.89 -12.61
N TRP A 519 -44.28 -18.68 -12.08
CA TRP A 519 -45.48 -18.31 -11.32
C TRP A 519 -46.58 -17.68 -12.16
N LYS A 520 -46.41 -17.60 -13.49
CA LYS A 520 -47.40 -17.06 -14.46
C LYS A 520 -47.97 -15.69 -14.04
N ILE A 521 -47.12 -14.82 -13.49
CA ILE A 521 -47.54 -13.50 -12.98
C ILE A 521 -47.90 -12.57 -14.14
N LYS A 522 -49.12 -12.03 -14.14
CA LYS A 522 -49.60 -11.11 -15.20
C LYS A 522 -49.29 -9.64 -14.90
N THR A 523 -49.38 -9.21 -13.64
CA THR A 523 -49.12 -7.84 -13.17
C THR A 523 -48.25 -7.85 -11.90
N LEU A 524 -47.29 -6.93 -11.79
CA LEU A 524 -46.35 -6.86 -10.66
C LEU A 524 -46.82 -5.85 -9.61
N HIS A 525 -47.57 -6.30 -8.62
CA HIS A 525 -47.93 -5.45 -7.47
C HIS A 525 -46.84 -5.54 -6.40
N LEU A 526 -45.77 -4.74 -6.54
CA LEU A 526 -44.73 -4.61 -5.50
C LEU A 526 -45.25 -3.75 -4.33
N HIS A 527 -45.93 -4.35 -3.36
CA HIS A 527 -46.25 -3.70 -2.09
C HIS A 527 -45.03 -3.70 -1.14
N SER A 528 -44.77 -2.55 -0.49
CA SER A 528 -43.86 -2.46 0.67
C SER A 528 -44.60 -2.95 1.92
N VAL A 529 -43.93 -3.67 2.82
CA VAL A 529 -44.51 -4.07 4.12
C VAL A 529 -44.72 -2.87 5.03
N PHE A 530 -43.86 -1.85 4.88
CA PHE A 530 -43.95 -0.61 5.62
C PHE A 530 -44.57 0.48 4.76
N ASN A 531 -45.79 0.92 5.12
CA ASN A 531 -46.37 2.19 4.68
C ASN A 531 -45.72 3.40 5.41
N ILE A 532 -44.49 3.26 5.93
CA ILE A 532 -43.79 4.29 6.73
C ILE A 532 -43.57 5.58 5.92
N ILE A 533 -43.46 5.48 4.59
CA ILE A 533 -43.39 6.63 3.70
C ILE A 533 -44.56 6.55 2.71
N PRO A 534 -45.49 7.54 2.67
CA PRO A 534 -46.58 7.55 1.71
C PRO A 534 -46.05 7.45 0.27
N GLN A 535 -46.69 6.63 -0.56
CA GLN A 535 -46.19 6.27 -1.90
C GLN A 535 -46.16 7.43 -2.91
N SER A 536 -46.75 8.57 -2.54
CA SER A 536 -46.69 9.87 -3.20
C SER A 536 -46.39 10.95 -2.15
N THR A 537 -45.15 11.02 -1.68
CA THR A 537 -44.74 12.13 -0.83
C THR A 537 -44.79 13.44 -1.61
N SER A 538 -45.38 14.47 -1.02
CA SER A 538 -45.42 15.84 -1.55
C SER A 538 -44.66 16.78 -0.62
N PHE A 539 -43.49 16.35 -0.15
CA PHE A 539 -42.64 17.19 0.67
C PHE A 539 -42.09 18.35 -0.16
N HIS A 540 -42.23 19.57 0.36
CA HIS A 540 -41.76 20.79 -0.29
C HIS A 540 -40.34 21.11 0.18
N PHE A 541 -39.34 20.36 -0.29
CA PHE A 541 -37.94 20.54 0.08
C PHE A 541 -37.45 21.96 -0.23
N MET A 542 -37.94 22.56 -1.31
CA MET A 542 -37.58 23.92 -1.71
C MET A 542 -38.13 25.02 -0.78
N LYS A 543 -39.03 24.71 0.17
CA LYS A 543 -39.38 25.61 1.28
C LYS A 543 -38.33 25.56 2.39
N ALA A 544 -37.82 24.38 2.72
CA ALA A 544 -36.80 24.16 3.74
C ALA A 544 -35.36 24.47 3.27
N ARG A 545 -35.17 24.84 1.99
CA ARG A 545 -33.84 25.07 1.39
C ARG A 545 -32.94 26.03 2.17
N PHE A 546 -33.51 27.07 2.79
CA PHE A 546 -32.73 28.05 3.55
C PHE A 546 -32.23 27.47 4.87
N VAL A 547 -32.99 26.57 5.48
CA VAL A 547 -32.56 25.82 6.68
C VAL A 547 -31.46 24.85 6.28
N GLY A 548 -31.64 24.07 5.21
CA GLY A 548 -30.63 23.11 4.74
C GLY A 548 -29.29 23.78 4.38
N ILE A 549 -29.34 24.87 3.60
CA ILE A 549 -28.15 25.67 3.27
C ILE A 549 -27.57 26.31 4.53
N GLY A 550 -28.39 26.91 5.39
CA GLY A 550 -27.95 27.57 6.62
C GLY A 550 -27.21 26.61 7.57
N VAL A 551 -27.78 25.44 7.84
CA VAL A 551 -27.14 24.38 8.63
C VAL A 551 -25.85 23.92 7.96
N SER A 552 -25.83 23.73 6.64
CA SER A 552 -24.62 23.35 5.92
C SER A 552 -23.52 24.40 6.04
N ILE A 553 -23.85 25.69 5.94
CA ILE A 553 -22.89 26.79 6.10
C ILE A 553 -22.33 26.77 7.52
N VAL A 554 -23.19 26.68 8.54
CA VAL A 554 -22.75 26.62 9.95
C VAL A 554 -21.82 25.43 10.19
N LEU A 555 -22.21 24.23 9.75
CA LEU A 555 -21.38 23.04 9.89
C LEU A 555 -20.06 23.14 9.13
N SER A 556 -20.07 23.74 7.94
CA SER A 556 -18.85 23.89 7.13
C SER A 556 -17.91 24.94 7.73
N LEU A 557 -18.43 26.07 8.22
CA LEU A 557 -17.65 27.08 8.93
C LEU A 557 -17.08 26.54 10.23
N ALA A 558 -17.89 25.79 11.00
CA ALA A 558 -17.43 25.10 12.21
C ALA A 558 -16.32 24.09 11.88
N SER A 559 -16.47 23.33 10.78
CA SER A 559 -15.46 22.37 10.33
C SER A 559 -14.16 23.06 9.91
N VAL A 560 -14.24 24.18 9.20
CA VAL A 560 -13.06 24.99 8.85
C VAL A 560 -12.40 25.57 10.11
N PHE A 561 -13.19 26.04 11.08
CA PHE A 561 -12.65 26.50 12.36
C PHE A 561 -11.93 25.37 13.10
N LEU A 562 -12.56 24.20 13.21
CA LEU A 562 -12.00 23.00 13.85
C LEU A 562 -10.71 22.52 13.18
N PHE A 563 -10.59 22.70 11.87
CA PHE A 563 -9.37 22.40 11.11
C PHE A 563 -8.18 23.28 11.51
N PHE A 564 -8.40 24.52 11.94
CA PHE A 564 -7.32 25.37 12.46
C PHE A 564 -7.13 25.23 13.97
N LYS A 565 -8.21 25.05 14.73
CA LYS A 565 -8.18 24.85 16.19
C LYS A 565 -9.33 23.92 16.61
N PRO A 566 -9.05 22.71 17.14
CA PRO A 566 -7.75 22.19 17.58
C PRO A 566 -6.79 21.73 16.45
N GLY A 567 -7.28 21.51 15.24
CA GLY A 567 -6.51 20.90 14.15
C GLY A 567 -6.70 19.40 14.03
N LEU A 568 -6.22 18.84 12.92
CA LEU A 568 -6.22 17.39 12.68
C LEU A 568 -5.11 16.70 13.48
N ASN A 569 -5.46 15.58 14.11
CA ASN A 569 -4.50 14.69 14.76
C ASN A 569 -3.81 13.82 13.69
N PHE A 570 -2.76 14.34 13.06
CA PHE A 570 -2.04 13.61 12.01
C PHE A 570 -1.28 12.40 12.58
N GLY A 571 -1.51 11.23 11.98
CA GLY A 571 -0.77 10.00 12.27
C GLY A 571 0.64 10.01 11.70
N ILE A 572 1.47 9.04 12.12
CA ILE A 572 2.88 8.94 11.72
C ILE A 572 3.10 8.81 10.21
N ASP A 573 2.09 8.37 9.45
CA ASP A 573 2.12 8.34 7.98
C ASP A 573 2.36 9.74 7.37
N PHE A 574 2.02 10.82 8.08
CA PHE A 574 2.17 12.19 7.58
C PHE A 574 3.24 12.99 8.33
N ILE A 575 3.32 12.84 9.66
CA ILE A 575 4.31 13.57 10.48
C ILE A 575 5.66 12.86 10.58
N GLY A 576 5.70 11.54 10.30
CA GLY A 576 6.85 10.68 10.56
C GLY A 576 7.06 10.43 12.06
N GLY A 577 7.87 9.42 12.39
CA GLY A 577 8.15 9.04 13.77
C GLY A 577 7.82 7.58 14.04
N SER A 578 7.53 7.27 15.30
CA SER A 578 7.32 5.89 15.74
C SER A 578 6.08 5.81 16.61
N GLN A 579 5.28 4.77 16.44
CA GLN A 579 4.17 4.48 17.33
C GLN A 579 4.14 3.01 17.70
N MET A 580 3.66 2.70 18.89
CA MET A 580 3.39 1.34 19.31
C MET A 580 2.10 1.24 20.10
N SER A 581 1.36 0.15 19.91
CA SER A 581 0.20 -0.21 20.72
C SER A 581 0.63 -1.26 21.74
N ILE A 582 0.32 -1.00 23.01
CA ILE A 582 0.55 -1.94 24.10
C ILE A 582 -0.79 -2.38 24.69
N THR A 583 -0.91 -3.67 25.00
CA THR A 583 -2.04 -4.21 25.76
C THR A 583 -1.56 -4.74 27.09
N THR A 584 -2.30 -4.39 28.14
CA THR A 584 -2.03 -4.74 29.54
C THR A 584 -3.20 -5.51 30.12
N LYS A 585 -2.97 -6.37 31.11
CA LYS A 585 -4.05 -7.15 31.76
C LYS A 585 -4.98 -6.28 32.61
N ALA A 586 -4.43 -5.23 33.23
CA ALA A 586 -5.16 -4.30 34.09
C ALA A 586 -5.17 -2.89 33.45
N PRO A 587 -6.13 -2.03 33.80
CA PRO A 587 -6.20 -0.67 33.27
C PRO A 587 -4.88 0.08 33.40
N ALA A 588 -4.35 0.56 32.28
CA ALA A 588 -3.06 1.22 32.24
C ALA A 588 -3.15 2.63 32.83
N ASN A 589 -2.32 2.91 33.84
CA ASN A 589 -2.19 4.25 34.38
C ASN A 589 -1.31 5.11 33.46
N LEU A 590 -1.94 5.98 32.66
CA LEU A 590 -1.28 6.88 31.73
C LEU A 590 -0.32 7.88 32.42
N ALA A 591 -0.61 8.30 33.65
CA ALA A 591 0.26 9.21 34.38
C ALA A 591 1.58 8.53 34.77
N THR A 592 1.51 7.29 35.24
CA THR A 592 2.69 6.47 35.57
C THR A 592 3.53 6.21 34.33
N LEU A 593 2.90 5.77 33.23
CA LEU A 593 3.56 5.60 31.93
C LEU A 593 4.25 6.89 31.47
N ARG A 594 3.54 8.03 31.49
CA ARG A 594 4.08 9.33 31.07
C ARG A 594 5.31 9.71 31.89
N SER A 595 5.23 9.59 33.22
CA SER A 595 6.33 9.96 34.13
C SER A 595 7.59 9.12 33.92
N LYS A 596 7.45 7.83 33.62
CA LYS A 596 8.61 6.95 33.38
C LYS A 596 9.19 7.18 31.99
N LEU A 597 8.34 7.29 30.97
CA LEU A 597 8.78 7.45 29.60
C LEU A 597 9.44 8.82 29.37
N SER A 598 9.02 9.87 30.07
CA SER A 598 9.69 11.19 30.00
C SER A 598 11.13 11.17 30.51
N THR A 599 11.53 10.18 31.33
CA THR A 599 12.92 10.07 31.81
C THR A 599 13.89 9.56 30.74
N LEU A 600 13.39 9.01 29.63
CA LEU A 600 14.22 8.38 28.60
C LEU A 600 14.90 9.38 27.65
N ASN A 601 14.52 10.66 27.71
CA ASN A 601 15.02 11.75 26.85
C ASN A 601 14.86 11.46 25.34
N ILE A 602 13.69 10.93 24.95
CA ILE A 602 13.32 10.50 23.57
C ILE A 602 12.39 11.54 22.91
N GLY A 603 12.41 12.80 23.35
CA GLY A 603 11.50 13.84 22.85
C GLY A 603 10.06 13.69 23.38
N GLU A 604 9.10 14.32 22.69
CA GLU A 604 7.70 14.32 23.10
C GLU A 604 7.04 12.95 22.88
N ILE A 605 6.35 12.45 23.92
CA ILE A 605 5.64 11.18 23.91
C ILE A 605 4.18 11.44 24.23
N THR A 606 3.30 11.14 23.26
CA THR A 606 1.86 11.18 23.45
C THR A 606 1.35 9.79 23.80
N LEU A 607 0.42 9.76 24.75
CA LEU A 607 -0.19 8.54 25.26
C LEU A 607 -1.70 8.68 25.15
N GLN A 608 -2.34 7.70 24.54
CA GLN A 608 -3.79 7.68 24.35
C GLN A 608 -4.32 6.27 24.56
N ASN A 609 -5.42 6.12 25.28
CA ASN A 609 -6.11 4.84 25.36
C ASN A 609 -6.83 4.57 24.05
N ILE A 610 -6.71 3.35 23.52
CA ILE A 610 -7.47 2.90 22.35
C ILE A 610 -8.36 1.73 22.78
N ASP A 611 -9.60 1.70 22.30
CA ASP A 611 -10.64 0.71 22.61
C ASP A 611 -11.09 0.70 24.07
N ASN A 612 -10.20 0.27 24.96
CA ASN A 612 -10.45 0.04 26.39
C ASN A 612 -9.33 0.67 27.24
N ALA A 613 -9.55 0.76 28.55
CA ALA A 613 -8.54 1.26 29.49
C ALA A 613 -7.26 0.41 29.57
N ASN A 614 -7.24 -0.77 28.93
CA ASN A 614 -6.14 -1.74 28.97
C ASN A 614 -5.18 -1.60 27.79
N THR A 615 -5.56 -0.89 26.73
CA THR A 615 -4.78 -0.76 25.51
C THR A 615 -4.37 0.70 25.31
N VAL A 616 -3.08 0.93 25.15
CA VAL A 616 -2.49 2.27 25.09
C VAL A 616 -1.65 2.42 23.83
N LEU A 617 -1.96 3.47 23.06
CA LEU A 617 -1.08 3.99 22.02
C LEU A 617 0.01 4.83 22.65
N ILE A 618 1.25 4.50 22.32
CA ILE A 618 2.43 5.30 22.61
C ILE A 618 2.93 5.83 21.27
N ARG A 619 2.81 7.14 21.05
CA ARG A 619 3.38 7.80 19.87
C ARG A 619 4.56 8.66 20.30
N MET A 620 5.66 8.49 19.59
CA MET A 620 6.93 9.15 19.86
C MET A 620 7.26 10.06 18.69
N GLN A 621 7.75 11.26 19.02
CA GLN A 621 8.25 12.17 18.01
C GLN A 621 9.45 11.55 17.28
N LYS A 622 9.62 11.96 16.03
CA LYS A 622 10.79 11.64 15.21
C LYS A 622 12.10 11.93 15.97
N GLN A 623 12.95 10.92 16.11
CA GLN A 623 14.29 11.05 16.69
C GLN A 623 15.26 11.73 15.72
N SER A 624 16.19 12.54 16.25
CA SER A 624 17.22 13.23 15.48
C SER A 624 18.39 12.31 15.12
N GLY A 625 18.37 11.73 13.92
CA GLY A 625 19.51 11.00 13.32
C GLY A 625 19.06 9.85 12.40
N SER A 626 19.89 8.81 12.25
CA SER A 626 19.62 7.66 11.35
C SER A 626 18.42 6.84 11.84
N GLU A 627 17.71 6.16 10.94
CA GLU A 627 16.56 5.28 11.24
C GLU A 627 16.86 4.23 12.31
N ALA A 628 18.12 3.75 12.41
CA ALA A 628 18.57 2.87 13.47
C ALA A 628 18.38 3.43 14.90
N GLN A 629 18.42 4.76 15.07
CA GLN A 629 18.20 5.42 16.37
C GLN A 629 16.72 5.41 16.77
N GLN A 630 15.80 5.37 15.81
CA GLN A 630 14.36 5.24 16.09
C GLN A 630 14.04 3.85 16.65
N SER A 631 14.63 2.79 16.10
CA SER A 631 14.48 1.45 16.67
C SER A 631 15.11 1.33 18.07
N VAL A 632 16.25 1.99 18.32
CA VAL A 632 16.85 2.04 19.67
C VAL A 632 15.93 2.74 20.67
N ALA A 633 15.24 3.80 20.24
CA ALA A 633 14.23 4.46 21.06
C ALA A 633 13.07 3.51 21.40
N ILE A 634 12.60 2.73 20.42
CA ILE A 634 11.58 1.69 20.65
C ILE A 634 12.05 0.67 21.67
N ASP A 635 13.28 0.15 21.57
CA ASP A 635 13.83 -0.82 22.51
C ASP A 635 13.90 -0.26 23.94
N LYS A 636 14.30 1.01 24.10
CA LYS A 636 14.30 1.70 25.40
C LYS A 636 12.89 1.82 25.99
N VAL A 637 11.91 2.17 25.15
CA VAL A 637 10.51 2.27 25.57
C VAL A 637 9.95 0.89 25.94
N LYS A 638 10.21 -0.16 25.14
CA LYS A 638 9.82 -1.53 25.46
C LYS A 638 10.34 -1.96 26.83
N ALA A 639 11.63 -1.74 27.09
CA ALA A 639 12.24 -2.07 28.37
C ALA A 639 11.61 -1.29 29.55
N ALA A 640 11.33 0.01 29.35
CA ALA A 640 10.68 0.83 30.37
C ALA A 640 9.23 0.40 30.64
N VAL A 641 8.47 0.03 29.60
CA VAL A 641 7.11 -0.48 29.72
C VAL A 641 7.10 -1.81 30.46
N HIS A 642 7.98 -2.76 30.10
CA HIS A 642 8.09 -4.04 30.81
C HIS A 642 8.49 -3.91 32.28
N THR A 643 9.19 -2.83 32.64
CA THR A 643 9.51 -2.54 34.05
C THR A 643 8.25 -2.20 34.86
N ILE A 644 7.25 -1.56 34.23
CA ILE A 644 5.98 -1.19 34.89
C ILE A 644 4.96 -2.33 34.77
N TYR A 645 4.87 -2.92 33.58
CA TYR A 645 3.92 -3.97 33.22
C TYR A 645 4.69 -5.15 32.61
N PRO A 646 5.17 -6.10 33.43
CA PRO A 646 5.93 -7.26 32.95
C PRO A 646 5.18 -8.07 31.89
N ASP A 647 3.86 -8.18 32.04
CA ASP A 647 2.96 -8.92 31.15
C ASP A 647 2.46 -8.12 29.94
N ALA A 648 2.98 -6.92 29.67
CA ALA A 648 2.54 -6.11 28.55
C ALA A 648 2.89 -6.77 27.21
N THR A 649 1.92 -6.84 26.30
CA THR A 649 2.12 -7.27 24.91
C THR A 649 2.23 -6.06 24.00
N PHE A 650 3.11 -6.13 23.00
CA PHE A 650 3.26 -5.11 21.96
C PHE A 650 2.52 -5.60 20.72
N ASP A 651 1.32 -5.08 20.53
CA ASP A 651 0.41 -5.59 19.50
C ASP A 651 0.73 -5.02 18.12
N GLN A 652 1.25 -3.80 18.08
CA GLN A 652 1.63 -3.14 16.84
C GLN A 652 2.80 -2.19 17.10
N ILE A 653 3.78 -2.17 16.20
CA ILE A 653 4.90 -1.24 16.21
C ILE A 653 5.06 -0.73 14.79
N GLU A 654 5.06 0.59 14.63
CA GLU A 654 5.26 1.21 13.32
C GLU A 654 6.29 2.33 13.41
N VAL A 655 7.15 2.38 12.41
CA VAL A 655 8.19 3.39 12.23
C VAL A 655 8.10 3.89 10.81
N VAL A 656 7.92 5.19 10.65
CA VAL A 656 7.84 5.84 9.35
C VAL A 656 8.91 6.94 9.29
N GLY A 657 9.85 6.77 8.37
CA GLY A 657 10.90 7.75 8.10
C GLY A 657 10.33 9.05 7.51
N PRO A 658 11.02 10.19 7.70
CA PRO A 658 10.54 11.50 7.28
C PRO A 658 10.41 11.66 5.76
N LYS A 659 11.24 10.94 5.00
CA LYS A 659 11.15 10.94 3.52
C LYS A 659 9.83 10.28 3.10
N ILE A 660 9.52 9.13 3.70
CA ILE A 660 8.30 8.37 3.42
C ILE A 660 7.06 9.10 3.88
N SER A 661 7.07 9.71 5.07
CA SER A 661 5.89 10.45 5.53
C SER A 661 5.56 11.65 4.63
N GLY A 662 6.58 12.35 4.12
CA GLY A 662 6.40 13.42 3.13
C GLY A 662 5.83 12.92 1.79
N GLU A 663 6.36 11.81 1.28
CA GLU A 663 5.85 11.19 0.05
C GLU A 663 4.42 10.66 0.20
N LEU A 664 4.11 9.98 1.31
CA LEU A 664 2.77 9.48 1.62
C LEU A 664 1.77 10.63 1.76
N ALA A 665 2.15 11.73 2.43
CA ALA A 665 1.32 12.92 2.54
C ALA A 665 0.99 13.51 1.18
N THR A 666 2.02 13.76 0.35
CA THR A 666 1.82 14.34 -0.98
C THR A 666 0.99 13.42 -1.87
N ALA A 667 1.29 12.11 -1.90
CA ALA A 667 0.51 11.13 -2.66
C ALA A 667 -0.96 11.08 -2.21
N ALA A 668 -1.23 11.08 -0.90
CA ALA A 668 -2.58 11.07 -0.36
C ALA A 668 -3.39 12.31 -0.75
N PHE A 669 -2.82 13.51 -0.58
CA PHE A 669 -3.50 14.76 -0.96
C PHE A 669 -3.69 14.87 -2.47
N THR A 670 -2.68 14.48 -3.26
CA THR A 670 -2.79 14.43 -4.72
C THR A 670 -3.87 13.45 -5.17
N ALA A 671 -4.00 12.29 -4.53
CA ALA A 671 -5.06 11.32 -4.83
C ALA A 671 -6.46 11.90 -4.59
N VAL A 672 -6.67 12.60 -3.47
CA VAL A 672 -7.94 13.27 -3.16
C VAL A 672 -8.29 14.33 -4.22
N ILE A 673 -7.33 15.18 -4.57
CA ILE A 673 -7.52 16.25 -5.57
C ILE A 673 -7.78 15.65 -6.95
N LEU A 674 -6.97 14.69 -7.39
CA LEU A 674 -7.15 14.03 -8.69
C LEU A 674 -8.48 13.27 -8.75
N ALA A 675 -8.92 12.64 -7.65
CA ALA A 675 -10.21 11.99 -7.59
C ALA A 675 -11.35 13.00 -7.73
N ALA A 676 -11.29 14.10 -6.98
CA ALA A 676 -12.27 15.18 -7.11
C ALA A 676 -12.32 15.71 -8.54
N ILE A 677 -11.17 15.98 -9.18
CA ILE A 677 -11.11 16.43 -10.58
C ILE A 677 -11.65 15.39 -11.55
N ALA A 678 -11.24 14.13 -11.44
CA ALA A 678 -11.67 13.05 -12.33
C ALA A 678 -13.18 12.80 -12.23
N MET A 679 -13.73 12.80 -11.02
CA MET A 679 -15.16 12.69 -10.81
C MET A 679 -15.91 13.92 -11.33
N SER A 680 -15.37 15.12 -11.13
CA SER A 680 -15.94 16.37 -11.67
C SER A 680 -15.98 16.37 -13.20
N LEU A 681 -14.89 15.93 -13.84
CA LEU A 681 -14.79 15.80 -15.29
C LEU A 681 -15.81 14.78 -15.82
N TYR A 682 -15.94 13.64 -15.14
CA TYR A 682 -16.94 12.64 -15.47
C TYR A 682 -18.36 13.22 -15.40
N ILE A 683 -18.72 13.91 -14.32
CA ILE A 683 -20.04 14.54 -14.17
C ILE A 683 -20.24 15.61 -15.25
N TRP A 684 -19.23 16.40 -15.58
CA TRP A 684 -19.31 17.39 -16.65
C TRP A 684 -19.52 16.76 -18.04
N LEU A 685 -18.84 15.67 -18.35
CA LEU A 685 -19.07 14.95 -19.62
C LEU A 685 -20.47 14.31 -19.68
N ARG A 686 -21.01 13.93 -18.51
CA ARG A 686 -22.29 13.21 -18.42
C ARG A 686 -23.51 14.13 -18.33
N PHE A 687 -23.38 15.27 -17.65
CA PHE A 687 -24.46 16.21 -17.32
C PHE A 687 -24.16 17.63 -17.84
N GLU A 688 -25.19 18.48 -17.91
CA GLU A 688 -24.97 19.90 -18.25
C GLU A 688 -24.07 20.59 -17.22
N TRP A 689 -23.34 21.63 -17.66
CA TRP A 689 -22.31 22.29 -16.86
C TRP A 689 -22.77 22.75 -15.46
N PHE A 690 -24.03 23.20 -15.32
CA PHE A 690 -24.57 23.66 -14.05
C PHE A 690 -24.85 22.52 -13.05
N PHE A 691 -25.14 21.30 -13.51
CA PHE A 691 -25.19 20.11 -12.65
C PHE A 691 -23.80 19.77 -12.13
N ALA A 692 -22.78 19.84 -13.00
CA ALA A 692 -21.40 19.56 -12.61
C ALA A 692 -20.92 20.53 -11.51
N VAL A 693 -21.14 21.84 -11.68
CA VAL A 693 -20.79 22.84 -10.64
C VAL A 693 -21.52 22.56 -9.32
N GLY A 694 -22.82 22.23 -9.36
CA GLY A 694 -23.57 21.89 -8.16
C GLY A 694 -23.03 20.65 -7.43
N ALA A 695 -22.65 19.60 -8.17
CA ALA A 695 -22.02 18.42 -7.60
C ALA A 695 -20.66 18.72 -6.97
N ILE A 696 -19.84 19.54 -7.63
CA ILE A 696 -18.51 19.92 -7.14
C ILE A 696 -18.61 20.69 -5.83
N VAL A 697 -19.45 21.72 -5.78
CA VAL A 697 -19.62 22.55 -4.57
C VAL A 697 -20.09 21.69 -3.40
N THR A 698 -21.06 20.81 -3.63
CA THR A 698 -21.55 19.93 -2.57
C THR A 698 -20.52 18.89 -2.12
N LEU A 699 -19.73 18.35 -3.04
CA LEU A 699 -18.63 17.44 -2.71
C LEU A 699 -17.58 18.11 -1.83
N ILE A 700 -17.21 19.37 -2.12
CA ILE A 700 -16.31 20.15 -1.27
C ILE A 700 -16.93 20.30 0.12
N LEU A 701 -18.21 20.68 0.20
CA LEU A 701 -18.91 20.86 1.47
C LEU A 701 -19.00 19.57 2.30
N ASP A 702 -19.18 18.42 1.67
CA ASP A 702 -19.22 17.11 2.34
C ASP A 702 -17.83 16.72 2.85
N THR A 703 -16.80 16.91 2.01
CA THR A 703 -15.39 16.66 2.36
C THR A 703 -14.96 17.54 3.54
N THR A 704 -15.34 18.81 3.54
CA THR A 704 -15.06 19.74 4.66
C THR A 704 -15.70 19.27 5.95
N LYS A 705 -16.96 18.80 5.92
CA LYS A 705 -17.65 18.26 7.11
C LYS A 705 -16.97 16.99 7.63
N MET A 706 -16.49 16.14 6.73
CA MET A 706 -15.71 14.96 7.10
C MET A 706 -14.40 15.34 7.80
N ILE A 707 -13.66 16.30 7.25
CA ILE A 707 -12.43 16.81 7.87
C ILE A 707 -12.73 17.43 9.24
N GLY A 708 -13.83 18.19 9.35
CA GLY A 708 -14.30 18.74 10.62
C GLY A 708 -14.66 17.66 11.64
N PHE A 709 -15.24 16.54 11.21
CA PHE A 709 -15.51 15.39 12.08
C PHE A 709 -14.22 14.76 12.63
N PHE A 710 -13.21 14.54 11.77
CA PHE A 710 -11.89 14.08 12.23
C PHE A 710 -11.27 15.05 13.24
N ALA A 711 -11.33 16.36 12.97
CA ALA A 711 -10.81 17.39 13.87
C ALA A 711 -11.61 17.49 15.18
N LEU A 712 -12.93 17.28 15.15
CA LEU A 712 -13.77 17.36 16.35
C LEU A 712 -13.50 16.21 17.31
N PHE A 713 -13.45 14.98 16.79
CA PHE A 713 -13.27 13.76 17.58
C PHE A 713 -11.81 13.38 17.81
N GLN A 714 -10.87 14.15 17.25
CA GLN A 714 -9.42 13.93 17.37
C GLN A 714 -9.00 12.51 16.94
N PHE A 715 -9.71 11.96 15.96
CA PHE A 715 -9.36 10.68 15.35
C PHE A 715 -8.04 10.80 14.57
N ASP A 716 -7.27 9.71 14.58
CA ASP A 716 -6.00 9.67 13.87
C ASP A 716 -6.23 9.81 12.37
N PHE A 717 -5.73 10.92 11.83
CA PHE A 717 -5.74 11.18 10.40
C PHE A 717 -4.51 10.51 9.79
N ASN A 718 -4.69 9.29 9.28
CA ASN A 718 -3.67 8.44 8.67
C ASN A 718 -4.09 8.00 7.24
N LEU A 719 -3.36 7.09 6.60
CA LEU A 719 -3.70 6.61 5.24
C LEU A 719 -5.08 5.94 5.18
N THR A 720 -5.49 5.27 6.26
CA THR A 720 -6.83 4.63 6.35
C THR A 720 -7.94 5.67 6.43
N ALA A 721 -7.71 6.80 7.11
CA ALA A 721 -8.65 7.94 7.13
C ALA A 721 -8.82 8.55 5.72
N ILE A 722 -7.75 8.64 4.94
CA ILE A 722 -7.81 9.09 3.53
C ILE A 722 -8.63 8.10 2.67
N ALA A 723 -8.47 6.80 2.89
CA ALA A 723 -9.28 5.79 2.22
C ALA A 723 -10.77 5.96 2.52
N ALA A 724 -11.13 6.19 3.79
CA ALA A 724 -12.51 6.51 4.19
C ALA A 724 -13.01 7.79 3.50
N LEU A 725 -12.21 8.87 3.51
CA LEU A 725 -12.55 10.14 2.89
C LEU A 725 -12.84 9.98 1.39
N LEU A 726 -11.92 9.37 0.63
CA LEU A 726 -12.07 9.12 -0.81
C LEU A 726 -13.28 8.26 -1.13
N THR A 727 -13.56 7.27 -0.29
CA THR A 727 -14.73 6.40 -0.43
C THR A 727 -16.04 7.16 -0.21
N ILE A 728 -16.09 8.03 0.81
CA ILE A 728 -17.24 8.90 1.08
C ILE A 728 -17.45 9.89 -0.06
N VAL A 729 -16.37 10.44 -0.63
CA VAL A 729 -16.45 11.32 -1.79
C VAL A 729 -17.11 10.60 -2.97
N GLY A 730 -16.67 9.37 -3.28
CA GLY A 730 -17.29 8.56 -4.33
C GLY A 730 -18.75 8.21 -4.03
N TYR A 731 -19.04 7.78 -2.80
CA TYR A 731 -20.40 7.48 -2.35
C TYR A 731 -21.33 8.70 -2.41
N SER A 732 -20.83 9.87 -2.00
CA SER A 732 -21.58 11.13 -1.98
C SER A 732 -22.03 11.60 -3.36
N ILE A 733 -21.25 11.28 -4.40
CA ILE A 733 -21.62 11.58 -5.77
C ILE A 733 -22.75 10.66 -6.26
N ASN A 734 -22.79 9.40 -5.82
CA ASN A 734 -23.79 8.43 -6.28
C ASN A 734 -25.23 8.98 -6.13
N ASP A 735 -25.63 9.36 -4.91
CA ASP A 735 -26.98 9.91 -4.66
C ASP A 735 -27.25 11.19 -5.47
N LYS A 736 -26.23 12.03 -5.71
CA LYS A 736 -26.36 13.26 -6.51
C LYS A 736 -26.63 12.97 -7.97
N VAL A 737 -25.89 12.03 -8.56
CA VAL A 737 -26.08 11.57 -9.95
C VAL A 737 -27.51 11.06 -10.14
N VAL A 738 -28.05 10.32 -9.16
CA VAL A 738 -29.42 9.81 -9.17
C VAL A 738 -30.46 10.92 -9.14
N VAL A 739 -30.31 11.88 -8.22
CA VAL A 739 -31.23 13.02 -8.11
C VAL A 739 -31.19 13.84 -9.41
N TYR A 740 -29.99 14.10 -9.95
CA TYR A 740 -29.82 14.89 -11.17
C TYR A 740 -30.34 14.21 -12.42
N ASP A 741 -30.17 12.89 -12.54
CA ASP A 741 -30.74 12.12 -13.66
C ASP A 741 -32.28 12.20 -13.64
N ARG A 742 -32.90 12.09 -12.47
CA ARG A 742 -34.35 12.26 -12.33
C ARG A 742 -34.81 13.67 -12.67
N MET A 743 -34.08 14.68 -12.22
CA MET A 743 -34.37 16.08 -12.57
C MET A 743 -34.28 16.31 -14.08
N ARG A 744 -33.24 15.77 -14.73
CA ARG A 744 -33.07 15.84 -16.19
C ARG A 744 -34.20 15.13 -16.94
N GLU A 745 -34.64 13.97 -16.46
CA GLU A 745 -35.80 13.25 -17.01
C GLU A 745 -37.07 14.11 -16.90
N ASN A 746 -37.34 14.65 -15.71
CA ASN A 746 -38.52 15.48 -15.48
C ASN A 746 -38.49 16.80 -16.25
N MET A 747 -37.31 17.41 -16.50
CA MET A 747 -37.18 18.60 -17.35
C MET A 747 -37.60 18.32 -18.80
N ARG A 748 -37.40 17.09 -19.29
CA ARG A 748 -37.83 16.68 -20.64
C ARG A 748 -39.34 16.39 -20.69
N LEU A 749 -39.88 15.78 -19.63
CA LEU A 749 -41.30 15.42 -19.53
C LEU A 749 -42.20 16.63 -19.25
N TYR A 750 -41.79 17.52 -18.33
CA TYR A 750 -42.59 18.63 -17.81
C TYR A 750 -41.99 19.99 -18.20
N LYS A 751 -41.90 20.27 -19.51
CA LYS A 751 -41.25 21.48 -20.04
C LYS A 751 -41.80 22.83 -19.53
N LYS A 752 -43.07 22.86 -19.06
CA LYS A 752 -43.75 24.07 -18.58
C LYS A 752 -43.76 24.21 -17.05
N MET A 753 -43.31 23.21 -16.30
CA MET A 753 -43.32 23.23 -14.84
C MET A 753 -42.23 24.18 -14.33
N GLN A 754 -42.53 24.94 -13.27
CA GLN A 754 -41.53 25.80 -12.64
C GLN A 754 -40.38 24.95 -12.12
N LEU A 755 -39.12 25.42 -12.30
CA LEU A 755 -37.94 24.66 -11.92
C LEU A 755 -38.03 24.19 -10.46
N ARG A 756 -38.49 25.06 -9.55
CA ARG A 756 -38.68 24.77 -8.12
C ARG A 756 -39.58 23.56 -7.85
N GLU A 757 -40.76 23.53 -8.46
CA GLU A 757 -41.73 22.43 -8.29
C GLU A 757 -41.19 21.15 -8.93
N LEU A 758 -40.48 21.28 -10.04
CA LEU A 758 -39.82 20.17 -10.71
C LEU A 758 -38.73 19.55 -9.84
N ILE A 759 -37.93 20.36 -9.13
CA ILE A 759 -36.94 19.86 -8.17
C ILE A 759 -37.66 19.08 -7.06
N ASP A 760 -38.69 19.66 -6.44
CA ASP A 760 -39.44 19.00 -5.37
C ASP A 760 -40.03 17.66 -5.84
N LEU A 761 -40.65 17.63 -7.03
CA LEU A 761 -41.17 16.40 -7.63
C LEU A 761 -40.06 15.36 -7.82
N SER A 762 -38.91 15.78 -8.36
CA SER A 762 -37.79 14.88 -8.67
C SER A 762 -37.20 14.27 -7.40
N ILE A 763 -37.01 15.06 -6.34
CA ILE A 763 -36.52 14.57 -5.04
C ILE A 763 -37.52 13.59 -4.44
N ASN A 764 -38.82 13.92 -4.39
CA ASN A 764 -39.83 13.02 -3.84
C ASN A 764 -39.86 11.66 -4.55
N GLN A 765 -39.64 11.64 -5.87
CA GLN A 765 -39.60 10.41 -6.66
C GLN A 765 -38.38 9.52 -6.35
N VAL A 766 -37.27 10.06 -5.87
CA VAL A 766 -36.04 9.30 -5.57
C VAL A 766 -35.71 9.21 -4.09
N LEU A 767 -36.44 9.92 -3.22
CA LEU A 767 -36.20 10.01 -1.78
C LEU A 767 -36.12 8.63 -1.12
N VAL A 768 -37.13 7.80 -1.38
CA VAL A 768 -37.23 6.45 -0.79
C VAL A 768 -36.03 5.60 -1.19
N ARG A 769 -35.59 5.71 -2.45
CA ARG A 769 -34.38 5.03 -2.92
C ARG A 769 -33.15 5.49 -2.13
N CYS A 770 -32.87 6.80 -2.10
CA CYS A 770 -31.68 7.35 -1.45
C CYS A 770 -31.65 7.01 0.05
N LEU A 771 -32.81 6.97 0.70
CA LEU A 771 -32.93 6.59 2.11
C LEU A 771 -32.69 5.09 2.32
N PHE A 772 -33.17 4.23 1.43
CA PHE A 772 -32.93 2.78 1.55
C PHE A 772 -31.50 2.38 1.22
N THR A 773 -30.86 3.02 0.24
CA THR A 773 -29.45 2.79 -0.12
C THR A 773 -28.50 3.21 0.99
N SER A 774 -28.75 4.37 1.60
CA SER A 774 -28.01 4.82 2.77
C SER A 774 -28.27 3.94 3.98
N ALA A 775 -29.52 3.56 4.23
CA ALA A 775 -29.85 2.64 5.32
C ALA A 775 -29.14 1.29 5.18
N THR A 776 -29.10 0.67 4.00
CA THR A 776 -28.39 -0.61 3.81
C THR A 776 -26.89 -0.46 4.02
N THR A 777 -26.31 0.63 3.53
CA THR A 777 -24.88 0.90 3.68
C THR A 777 -24.50 1.17 5.15
N VAL A 778 -25.32 1.93 5.87
CA VAL A 778 -25.16 2.14 7.32
C VAL A 778 -25.36 0.82 8.06
N LEU A 779 -26.40 0.04 7.77
CA LEU A 779 -26.65 -1.24 8.45
C LEU A 779 -25.52 -2.26 8.25
N ALA A 780 -24.86 -2.24 7.08
CA ALA A 780 -23.69 -3.07 6.83
C ALA A 780 -22.48 -2.64 7.69
N MET A 781 -22.20 -1.34 7.75
CA MET A 781 -21.01 -0.79 8.42
C MET A 781 -21.17 -0.57 9.94
N LEU A 782 -22.40 -0.39 10.43
CA LEU A 782 -22.68 -0.03 11.81
C LEU A 782 -22.15 -1.06 12.83
N PRO A 783 -22.29 -2.39 12.62
CA PRO A 783 -21.69 -3.37 13.54
C PRO A 783 -20.17 -3.21 13.64
N MET A 784 -19.48 -2.90 12.54
CA MET A 784 -18.03 -2.66 12.55
C MET A 784 -17.69 -1.32 13.21
N ALA A 785 -18.50 -0.29 13.03
CA ALA A 785 -18.31 0.99 13.71
C ALA A 785 -18.42 0.88 15.24
N ILE A 786 -19.29 -0.02 15.73
CA ILE A 786 -19.54 -0.23 17.17
C ILE A 786 -18.58 -1.27 17.78
N TRP A 787 -18.32 -2.39 17.08
CA TRP A 787 -17.61 -3.55 17.61
C TRP A 787 -16.34 -3.94 16.85
N GLY A 788 -15.95 -3.21 15.80
CA GLY A 788 -14.81 -3.60 14.95
C GLY A 788 -13.44 -3.50 15.62
N GLY A 789 -13.33 -2.76 16.73
CA GLY A 789 -12.06 -2.52 17.44
C GLY A 789 -11.20 -1.43 16.81
N SER A 790 -10.07 -1.13 17.44
CA SER A 790 -9.17 -0.01 17.17
C SER A 790 -8.70 0.07 15.74
N ALA A 791 -8.38 -1.09 15.18
CA ALA A 791 -7.73 -1.19 13.90
C ALA A 791 -8.66 -0.83 12.71
N VAL A 792 -9.99 -0.85 12.89
CA VAL A 792 -10.98 -0.37 11.88
C VAL A 792 -11.79 0.84 12.34
N HIS A 793 -11.70 1.24 13.61
CA HIS A 793 -12.52 2.32 14.17
C HIS A 793 -12.36 3.64 13.40
N ASN A 794 -11.12 4.02 13.10
CA ASN A 794 -10.77 5.23 12.33
C ASN A 794 -11.23 5.19 10.86
N PHE A 795 -11.75 4.05 10.39
CA PHE A 795 -12.40 3.90 9.10
C PHE A 795 -13.93 3.86 9.26
N ALA A 796 -14.44 2.92 10.05
CA ALA A 796 -15.86 2.56 10.07
C ALA A 796 -16.75 3.67 10.64
N VAL A 797 -16.32 4.36 11.72
CA VAL A 797 -17.11 5.44 12.32
C VAL A 797 -17.22 6.66 11.39
N PRO A 798 -16.10 7.19 10.82
CA PRO A 798 -16.18 8.22 9.80
C PRO A 798 -17.02 7.81 8.59
N MET A 799 -16.96 6.55 8.14
CA MET A 799 -17.79 6.06 7.04
C MET A 799 -19.28 6.16 7.36
N VAL A 800 -19.73 5.71 8.54
CA VAL A 800 -21.14 5.81 8.94
C VAL A 800 -21.61 7.27 8.99
N PHE A 801 -20.81 8.16 9.60
CA PHE A 801 -21.10 9.60 9.62
C PHE A 801 -21.16 10.19 8.21
N GLY A 802 -20.18 9.85 7.37
CA GLY A 802 -20.08 10.34 6.00
C GLY A 802 -21.24 9.92 5.11
N ILE A 803 -21.74 8.70 5.24
CA ILE A 803 -22.93 8.23 4.51
C ILE A 803 -24.16 9.06 4.90
N ILE A 804 -24.35 9.35 6.19
CA ILE A 804 -25.48 10.16 6.67
C ILE A 804 -25.38 11.59 6.12
N ILE A 805 -24.18 12.20 6.17
CA ILE A 805 -23.95 13.54 5.63
C ILE A 805 -24.17 13.55 4.11
N ALA A 806 -23.62 12.59 3.38
CA ALA A 806 -23.73 12.47 1.93
C ALA A 806 -25.19 12.37 1.44
N THR A 807 -26.01 11.57 2.10
CA THR A 807 -27.43 11.44 1.72
C THR A 807 -28.22 12.70 2.09
N SER A 808 -27.95 13.29 3.26
CA SER A 808 -28.57 14.56 3.65
C SER A 808 -28.20 15.71 2.69
N SER A 809 -26.95 15.77 2.23
CA SER A 809 -26.45 16.83 1.36
C SER A 809 -27.04 16.72 -0.05
N SER A 810 -27.22 15.51 -0.55
CA SER A 810 -27.81 15.26 -1.88
C SER A 810 -29.26 15.74 -1.95
N ILE A 811 -30.02 15.65 -0.84
CA ILE A 811 -31.42 16.06 -0.77
C ILE A 811 -31.55 17.55 -0.43
N PHE A 812 -30.87 18.03 0.62
CA PHE A 812 -31.13 19.35 1.21
C PHE A 812 -30.14 20.44 0.77
N ILE A 813 -29.02 20.09 0.13
CA ILE A 813 -27.97 21.05 -0.24
C ILE A 813 -27.79 21.10 -1.77
N ALA A 814 -27.62 19.96 -2.43
CA ALA A 814 -27.36 19.89 -3.88
C ALA A 814 -28.49 20.48 -4.71
N ALA A 815 -29.72 20.08 -4.41
CA ALA A 815 -30.91 20.53 -5.13
C ALA A 815 -31.16 22.06 -5.01
N PRO A 816 -31.08 22.68 -3.82
CA PRO A 816 -31.13 24.14 -3.72
C PRO A 816 -30.02 24.90 -4.45
N ILE A 817 -28.78 24.40 -4.42
CA ILE A 817 -27.66 25.01 -5.17
C ILE A 817 -27.96 24.95 -6.66
N LEU A 818 -28.49 23.81 -7.14
CA LEU A 818 -28.89 23.67 -8.53
C LEU A 818 -30.01 24.63 -8.93
N LEU A 819 -30.99 24.88 -8.05
CA LEU A 819 -32.05 25.86 -8.32
C LEU A 819 -31.48 27.27 -8.57
N LEU A 820 -30.52 27.68 -7.75
CA LEU A 820 -29.87 28.98 -7.88
C LEU A 820 -29.09 29.09 -9.20
N LEU A 821 -28.30 28.06 -9.52
CA LEU A 821 -27.53 28.01 -10.77
C LEU A 821 -28.43 27.93 -12.01
N GLY A 822 -29.52 27.14 -11.94
CA GLY A 822 -30.48 26.96 -13.02
C GLY A 822 -31.26 28.24 -13.33
N ASN A 823 -31.74 28.94 -12.30
CA ASN A 823 -32.41 30.23 -12.47
C ASN A 823 -31.46 31.27 -13.08
N TRP A 824 -30.22 31.36 -12.57
CA TRP A 824 -29.21 32.27 -13.11
C TRP A 824 -28.93 32.02 -14.59
N TRP A 825 -28.87 30.75 -15.01
CA TRP A 825 -28.67 30.39 -16.41
C TRP A 825 -29.88 30.73 -17.29
N GLN A 826 -31.10 30.44 -16.84
CA GLN A 826 -32.33 30.80 -17.57
C GLN A 826 -32.45 32.32 -17.76
N GLU A 827 -32.17 33.12 -16.74
CA GLU A 827 -32.16 34.57 -16.83
C GLU A 827 -31.12 35.09 -17.83
N ARG A 828 -29.91 34.49 -17.83
CA ARG A 828 -28.84 34.87 -18.76
C ARG A 828 -29.16 34.54 -20.22
N ASN A 829 -29.78 33.39 -20.48
CA ASN A 829 -30.22 33.01 -21.83
C ASN A 829 -31.40 33.85 -22.32
N ASN A 830 -32.35 34.17 -21.44
CA ASN A 830 -33.46 35.06 -21.81
C ASN A 830 -32.93 36.45 -22.18
N ARG A 831 -31.95 37.00 -21.43
CA ARG A 831 -31.29 38.28 -21.76
C ARG A 831 -30.56 38.26 -23.10
N LYS A 832 -29.94 37.14 -23.47
CA LYS A 832 -29.25 36.97 -24.77
C LYS A 832 -30.20 36.82 -25.96
N ASN A 833 -31.44 36.35 -25.75
CA ASN A 833 -32.44 36.20 -26.81
C ASN A 833 -33.32 37.45 -26.99
N THR A 834 -33.31 38.36 -26.01
CA THR A 834 -33.98 39.67 -26.08
C THR A 834 -33.06 40.81 -26.54
N GLN A 835 -31.76 40.54 -26.72
CA GLN A 835 -30.80 41.38 -27.44
C GLN A 835 -30.58 40.79 -28.82
#